data_AF-A0A370PLL9-F1
#
_entry.id   AF-A0A370PLL9-F1
#
_cell.length_a   1.000
_cell.length_b   1.000
_cell.length_c   1.000
_cell.angle_alpha   90.00
_cell.angle_beta   90.00
_cell.angle_gamma   90.00
#
_symmetry.space_group_name_H-M   'P 1'
#
loop_
_entity.id
_entity.type
_entity.pdbx_description
1 polymer ?
#
loop_
_entity_poly.entity_id
_entity_poly.type
_entity_poly.pdbx_seq_one_letter_code
_entity_poly.pdbx_strand_id
1 'polypeptide(L)'
;MADLSSKAPRNDEFTVGWICALAIELTASEGMLDEIYPAQNQPQGDDNVYTLGRIGQHNIVIACLPAGSTGITPAAKGAADMLRSFPSIRFGLMVGIGGGAPSSASKSPDEEDIRLGDVVVSVPDGELGGVIKYDRGKMVAGGQFEHTGMLNMPPAQLRNGVNKLRATYEAQRNGLSRHVTDMIEKTLALNEGSNPRFGDLYSHQGWEYDQLFEVSYEHQESAVQSRVLSSNSRSHIVIAVLGISLFASWDAIAFNSSSGMLASASLFSAAVALLVFLVGAAAALMSDGHTVRKSGSSHHKQQPCPYCDTSRLVRRRPRTTTDPVIHHGTIASADMVMRHAATRERLRKQYRILCFEMEAAGLMNDFPCLVIRGICDYSDTHKHKIWQRYAAATAAAYAKDLLSVIPPAEVMKMEVAAELVETVRKEISEVKFKLNPLLDEQERKMRHRILSWLAPSAQQAEQVDAFSKHRPGTGQWFLHSEQFSLWLDGKQQTLFCPGIPGAGKTILASIVIDHLQREISRETPVAYLYCSYDQRQIQTASNRLSIVLRQILEQLSGPVPASVRSLYEQHEARSSKPTMKDLSDTLLGVVMELDRAFLVVDALDECSEETCRELLDQVRSLQSSGKLSFMVTSRPSLEYAFDGAIRLDIRAQGADIECYLDSRWSELSRSVQQDEILKLKITQQIINLVDGMFLLATLHFDTLKDKRTKNEFHRALDALPHGSGALKEAYDNAMERINRQRVNDREWAQRIISWVIHAVRPLRRDELRHALAIEKGDRRLEEDNFPDLDELISLCAGLVILNQEADTVQLVHYTTYDYLTDVAWALAARDAIATSCVTYLLFETFGTGSCASREELQRRLEINSLYTYASVNWAHHVRTSSLEENDLVFEFLGNEDYVSASGQALMYTLLHGYDVGQLPPNLTGMHLAAYFGL
;
A
#
# COMPACT_ATOMS: atom_id res chain seq x y z
N MET A 1 -21.38 -30.33 -68.27
CA MET A 1 -21.11 -28.90 -68.07
C MET A 1 -20.40 -28.78 -66.75
N ALA A 2 -19.07 -28.68 -66.78
CA ALA A 2 -18.21 -28.49 -65.63
C ALA A 2 -17.45 -27.18 -65.90
N ASP A 3 -17.89 -26.10 -65.26
CA ASP A 3 -17.14 -24.85 -65.07
C ASP A 3 -17.90 -23.98 -64.04
N LEU A 4 -17.17 -23.17 -63.27
CA LEU A 4 -17.53 -22.36 -62.08
C LEU A 4 -17.13 -22.97 -60.72
N SER A 5 -15.82 -23.15 -60.49
CA SER A 5 -15.29 -22.96 -59.14
C SER A 5 -15.37 -21.46 -58.82
N SER A 6 -16.35 -21.04 -58.02
CA SER A 6 -16.43 -19.66 -57.53
C SER A 6 -15.14 -19.34 -56.77
N LYS A 7 -14.40 -18.35 -57.26
CA LYS A 7 -13.24 -17.82 -56.53
C LYS A 7 -13.76 -17.28 -55.20
N ALA A 8 -13.11 -17.62 -54.09
CA ALA A 8 -13.51 -17.14 -52.77
C ALA A 8 -13.52 -15.59 -52.75
N PRO A 9 -14.54 -14.94 -52.14
CA PRO A 9 -14.58 -13.48 -51.99
C PRO A 9 -13.36 -12.95 -51.24
N ARG A 10 -12.94 -11.71 -51.45
CA ARG A 10 -11.83 -11.12 -50.67
C ARG A 10 -12.24 -10.91 -49.21
N ASN A 11 -11.28 -10.85 -48.29
CA ASN A 11 -11.57 -10.65 -46.86
C ASN A 11 -12.40 -9.39 -46.56
N ASP A 12 -12.28 -8.33 -47.39
CA ASP A 12 -13.07 -7.09 -47.30
C ASP A 12 -14.51 -7.23 -47.87
N GLU A 13 -14.91 -8.42 -48.31
CA GLU A 13 -16.26 -8.71 -48.81
C GLU A 13 -17.09 -9.54 -47.82
N PHE A 14 -16.51 -9.95 -46.68
CA PHE A 14 -17.23 -10.60 -45.58
C PHE A 14 -17.78 -9.56 -44.62
N THR A 15 -19.08 -9.60 -44.37
CA THR A 15 -19.81 -8.60 -43.58
C THR A 15 -20.40 -9.16 -42.29
N VAL A 16 -20.40 -10.49 -42.13
CA VAL A 16 -20.99 -11.19 -40.98
C VAL A 16 -19.96 -12.13 -40.36
N GLY A 17 -19.70 -11.95 -39.07
CA GLY A 17 -18.94 -12.90 -38.26
C GLY A 17 -19.85 -13.89 -37.53
N TRP A 18 -19.41 -15.14 -37.36
CA TRP A 18 -20.14 -16.17 -36.63
C TRP A 18 -19.17 -16.92 -35.72
N ILE A 19 -19.43 -16.91 -34.41
CA ILE A 19 -18.55 -17.52 -33.41
C ILE A 19 -19.25 -18.70 -32.74
N CYS A 20 -18.56 -19.83 -32.75
CA CYS A 20 -18.94 -21.08 -32.08
C CYS A 20 -17.94 -21.40 -30.96
N ALA A 21 -18.41 -21.91 -29.83
CA ALA A 21 -17.56 -22.34 -28.72
C ALA A 21 -17.10 -23.80 -28.85
N LEU A 22 -17.92 -24.67 -29.46
CA LEU A 22 -17.68 -26.11 -29.53
C LEU A 22 -17.69 -26.65 -30.96
N ALA A 23 -16.93 -27.73 -31.19
CA ALA A 23 -16.86 -28.38 -32.51
C ALA A 23 -18.23 -28.86 -33.04
N ILE A 24 -19.15 -29.25 -32.15
CA ILE A 24 -20.52 -29.63 -32.54
C ILE A 24 -21.35 -28.43 -33.02
N GLU A 25 -21.04 -27.23 -32.54
CA GLU A 25 -21.67 -25.98 -32.95
C GLU A 25 -21.10 -25.53 -34.29
N LEU A 26 -19.78 -25.66 -34.48
CA LEU A 26 -19.15 -25.45 -35.78
C LEU A 26 -19.77 -26.39 -36.83
N THR A 27 -19.86 -27.69 -36.54
CA THR A 27 -20.44 -28.69 -37.45
C THR A 27 -21.87 -28.31 -37.88
N ALA A 28 -22.71 -27.88 -36.93
CA ALA A 28 -24.07 -27.43 -37.22
C ALA A 28 -24.08 -26.14 -38.06
N SER A 29 -23.18 -25.20 -37.77
CA SER A 29 -23.09 -23.91 -38.46
C SER A 29 -22.62 -24.06 -39.90
N GLU A 30 -21.60 -24.89 -40.15
CA GLU A 30 -21.14 -25.23 -41.50
C GLU A 30 -22.23 -25.90 -42.33
N GLY A 31 -23.00 -26.80 -41.69
CA GLY A 31 -24.12 -27.47 -42.33
C GLY A 31 -25.26 -26.53 -42.77
N MET A 32 -25.35 -25.33 -42.19
CA MET A 32 -26.34 -24.32 -42.56
C MET A 32 -25.91 -23.42 -43.72
N LEU A 33 -24.63 -23.43 -44.12
CA LEU A 33 -24.14 -22.66 -45.25
C LEU A 33 -24.77 -23.16 -46.56
N ASP A 34 -25.19 -22.24 -47.42
CA ASP A 34 -25.65 -22.56 -48.78
C ASP A 34 -24.46 -22.99 -49.64
N GLU A 35 -23.35 -22.26 -49.51
CA GLU A 35 -22.09 -22.45 -50.24
C GLU A 35 -20.91 -22.32 -49.26
N ILE A 36 -19.91 -23.20 -49.39
CA ILE A 36 -18.66 -23.16 -48.62
C ILE A 36 -17.54 -22.75 -49.58
N TYR A 37 -16.78 -21.73 -49.21
CA TYR A 37 -15.65 -21.23 -50.00
C TYR A 37 -14.34 -21.94 -49.62
N PRO A 38 -13.37 -22.05 -50.55
CA PRO A 38 -12.03 -22.52 -50.22
C PRO A 38 -11.36 -21.69 -49.12
N ALA A 39 -10.59 -22.34 -48.26
CA ALA A 39 -9.79 -21.67 -47.23
C ALA A 39 -8.80 -20.66 -47.85
N GLN A 40 -8.61 -19.52 -47.18
CA GLN A 40 -7.67 -18.49 -47.59
C GLN A 40 -6.48 -18.41 -46.62
N ASN A 41 -5.37 -17.84 -47.09
CA ASN A 41 -4.20 -17.58 -46.25
C ASN A 41 -4.55 -16.55 -45.17
N GLN A 42 -4.20 -16.85 -43.92
CA GLN A 42 -4.50 -16.01 -42.77
C GLN A 42 -3.41 -14.96 -42.53
N PRO A 43 -3.77 -13.77 -42.02
CA PRO A 43 -2.80 -12.77 -41.58
C PRO A 43 -1.90 -13.29 -40.45
N GLN A 44 -0.65 -12.83 -40.40
CA GLN A 44 0.29 -13.20 -39.34
C GLN A 44 -0.21 -12.73 -37.97
N GLY A 45 -0.27 -13.64 -36.99
CA GLY A 45 -0.69 -13.36 -35.61
C GLY A 45 -2.18 -13.59 -35.30
N ASP A 46 -2.95 -14.12 -36.26
CA ASP A 46 -4.29 -14.66 -36.03
C ASP A 46 -4.21 -16.20 -35.92
N ASP A 47 -4.60 -16.74 -34.75
CA ASP A 47 -4.57 -18.18 -34.47
C ASP A 47 -5.90 -18.88 -34.79
N ASN A 48 -6.95 -18.13 -35.18
CA ASN A 48 -8.26 -18.70 -35.46
C ASN A 48 -8.22 -19.53 -36.73
N VAL A 49 -8.97 -20.64 -36.76
CA VAL A 49 -9.23 -21.39 -38.00
C VAL A 49 -10.63 -21.04 -38.48
N TYR A 50 -10.72 -20.50 -39.70
CA TYR A 50 -11.98 -20.00 -40.26
C TYR A 50 -12.61 -20.94 -41.28
N THR A 51 -13.93 -21.06 -41.23
CA THR A 51 -14.75 -21.56 -42.34
C THR A 51 -15.43 -20.38 -43.02
N LEU A 52 -15.24 -20.27 -44.34
CA LEU A 52 -15.79 -19.19 -45.15
C LEU A 52 -16.97 -19.73 -45.95
N GLY A 53 -18.07 -18.98 -46.01
CA GLY A 53 -19.22 -19.40 -46.78
C GLY A 53 -20.27 -18.32 -47.00
N ARG A 54 -21.44 -18.75 -47.47
CA ARG A 54 -22.57 -17.86 -47.77
C ARG A 54 -23.88 -18.44 -47.27
N ILE A 55 -24.74 -17.58 -46.72
CA ILE A 55 -26.16 -17.85 -46.48
C ILE A 55 -26.95 -16.74 -47.16
N GLY A 56 -27.85 -17.10 -48.07
CA GLY A 56 -28.59 -16.17 -48.90
C GLY A 56 -27.64 -15.23 -49.66
N GLN A 57 -27.67 -13.95 -49.32
CA GLN A 57 -26.84 -12.90 -49.93
C GLN A 57 -25.71 -12.40 -49.00
N HIS A 58 -25.46 -13.07 -47.87
CA HIS A 58 -24.45 -12.67 -46.90
C HIS A 58 -23.22 -13.56 -46.97
N ASN A 59 -22.04 -12.96 -47.10
CA ASN A 59 -20.76 -13.64 -46.95
C ASN A 59 -20.40 -13.71 -45.46
N ILE A 60 -20.18 -14.93 -44.97
CA ILE A 60 -20.04 -15.24 -43.55
C ILE A 60 -18.66 -15.85 -43.29
N VAL A 61 -18.03 -15.38 -42.23
CA VAL A 61 -16.85 -16.02 -41.65
C VAL A 61 -17.22 -16.67 -40.32
N ILE A 62 -16.97 -17.98 -40.21
CA ILE A 62 -17.22 -18.77 -39.00
C ILE A 62 -15.89 -19.07 -38.32
N ALA A 63 -15.78 -18.80 -37.01
CA ALA A 63 -14.67 -19.24 -36.18
C ALA A 63 -15.17 -20.14 -35.04
N CYS A 64 -14.39 -21.17 -34.72
CA CYS A 64 -14.60 -21.97 -33.52
C CYS A 64 -13.50 -21.66 -32.50
N LEU A 65 -13.86 -21.51 -31.22
CA LEU A 65 -12.88 -21.30 -30.16
C LEU A 65 -11.93 -22.50 -30.06
N PRO A 66 -10.66 -22.28 -29.63
CA PRO A 66 -9.68 -23.35 -29.50
C PRO A 66 -10.18 -24.49 -28.59
N ALA A 67 -9.87 -25.72 -28.97
CA ALA A 67 -10.29 -26.90 -28.20
C ALA A 67 -9.81 -26.80 -26.74
N GLY A 68 -10.75 -26.95 -25.80
CA GLY A 68 -10.47 -26.86 -24.36
C GLY A 68 -10.39 -25.44 -23.79
N SER A 69 -10.60 -24.40 -24.62
CA SER A 69 -10.53 -22.98 -24.20
C SER A 69 -11.87 -22.27 -24.39
N THR A 70 -12.92 -22.73 -23.70
CA THR A 70 -14.22 -22.03 -23.64
C THR A 70 -14.18 -20.90 -22.59
N GLY A 71 -15.11 -19.95 -22.67
CA GLY A 71 -15.22 -18.83 -21.73
C GLY A 71 -15.14 -17.45 -22.39
N ILE A 72 -15.22 -16.42 -21.57
CA ILE A 72 -15.33 -15.01 -22.00
C ILE A 72 -14.05 -14.54 -22.71
N THR A 73 -12.88 -14.88 -22.17
CA THR A 73 -11.58 -14.42 -22.70
C THR A 73 -11.24 -15.01 -24.07
N PRO A 74 -11.34 -16.33 -24.29
CA PRO A 74 -11.10 -16.91 -25.62
C PRO A 74 -12.09 -16.40 -26.67
N ALA A 75 -13.36 -16.19 -26.30
CA ALA A 75 -14.36 -15.60 -27.19
C ALA A 75 -13.99 -14.19 -27.64
N ALA A 76 -13.61 -13.32 -26.69
CA ALA A 76 -13.18 -11.96 -26.98
C ALA A 76 -11.95 -11.92 -27.90
N LYS A 77 -10.93 -12.76 -27.62
CA LYS A 77 -9.74 -12.88 -28.48
C LYS A 77 -10.13 -13.32 -29.90
N GLY A 78 -10.94 -14.38 -30.01
CA GLY A 78 -11.38 -14.90 -31.30
C GLY A 78 -12.12 -13.86 -32.14
N ALA A 79 -13.01 -13.08 -31.52
CA ALA A 79 -13.72 -11.99 -32.19
C ALA A 79 -12.78 -10.85 -32.63
N ALA A 80 -11.85 -10.43 -31.77
CA ALA A 80 -10.90 -9.36 -32.09
C ALA A 80 -9.98 -9.74 -33.26
N ASP A 81 -9.48 -10.98 -33.27
CA ASP A 81 -8.67 -11.50 -34.36
C ASP A 81 -9.49 -11.60 -35.67
N MET A 82 -10.77 -12.02 -35.58
CA MET A 82 -11.70 -12.05 -36.72
C MET A 82 -11.93 -10.66 -37.31
N LEU A 83 -12.20 -9.65 -36.49
CA LEU A 83 -12.36 -8.27 -36.95
C LEU A 83 -11.11 -7.72 -37.63
N ARG A 84 -9.92 -8.11 -37.14
CA ARG A 84 -8.64 -7.72 -37.76
C ARG A 84 -8.45 -8.38 -39.13
N SER A 85 -8.80 -9.66 -39.25
CA SER A 85 -8.61 -10.44 -40.48
C SER A 85 -9.67 -10.15 -41.55
N PHE A 86 -10.87 -9.74 -41.14
CA PHE A 86 -12.02 -9.43 -42.00
C PHE A 86 -12.56 -8.04 -41.68
N PRO A 87 -11.95 -6.98 -42.24
CA PRO A 87 -12.17 -5.60 -41.82
C PRO A 87 -13.56 -5.04 -42.20
N SER A 88 -14.33 -5.74 -43.03
CA SER A 88 -15.67 -5.28 -43.45
C SER A 88 -16.82 -5.86 -42.63
N ILE A 89 -16.52 -6.65 -41.59
CA ILE A 89 -17.55 -7.17 -40.68
C ILE A 89 -18.31 -6.03 -40.03
N ARG A 90 -19.63 -6.13 -40.07
CA ARG A 90 -20.58 -5.17 -39.50
C ARG A 90 -21.20 -5.66 -38.21
N PHE A 91 -21.44 -6.97 -38.12
CA PHE A 91 -21.96 -7.59 -36.92
C PHE A 91 -21.56 -9.06 -36.81
N GLY A 92 -21.71 -9.58 -35.61
CA GLY A 92 -21.49 -10.98 -35.26
C GLY A 92 -22.76 -11.74 -34.89
N LEU A 93 -22.69 -13.05 -34.99
CA LEU A 93 -23.58 -13.97 -34.30
C LEU A 93 -22.75 -14.84 -33.36
N MET A 94 -23.19 -14.98 -32.11
CA MET A 94 -22.68 -16.01 -31.21
C MET A 94 -23.72 -17.12 -31.13
N VAL A 95 -23.44 -18.23 -31.82
CA VAL A 95 -24.40 -19.32 -31.98
C VAL A 95 -23.85 -20.58 -31.33
N GLY A 96 -24.66 -21.24 -30.54
CA GLY A 96 -24.24 -22.47 -29.88
C GLY A 96 -25.28 -23.01 -28.93
N ILE A 97 -24.84 -23.75 -27.92
CA ILE A 97 -25.72 -24.35 -26.93
C ILE A 97 -25.70 -23.60 -25.61
N GLY A 98 -26.79 -23.69 -24.87
CA GLY A 98 -26.90 -23.18 -23.50
C GLY A 98 -27.85 -24.01 -22.67
N GLY A 99 -27.83 -23.77 -21.36
CA GLY A 99 -28.75 -24.41 -20.43
C GLY A 99 -30.00 -23.56 -20.26
N GLY A 100 -31.18 -24.15 -20.37
CA GLY A 100 -32.47 -23.47 -20.22
C GLY A 100 -32.79 -23.16 -18.76
N ALA A 101 -33.61 -22.13 -18.53
CA ALA A 101 -34.11 -21.73 -17.22
C ALA A 101 -35.65 -21.73 -17.19
N PRO A 102 -36.30 -22.92 -17.23
CA PRO A 102 -37.75 -23.01 -17.26
C PRO A 102 -38.38 -22.52 -15.95
N SER A 103 -39.59 -21.96 -16.03
CA SER A 103 -40.36 -21.54 -14.85
C SER A 103 -40.77 -22.74 -13.99
N SER A 104 -40.71 -22.58 -12.67
CA SER A 104 -41.09 -23.61 -11.68
C SER A 104 -42.62 -23.75 -11.46
N ALA A 105 -43.44 -22.89 -12.08
CA ALA A 105 -44.86 -22.73 -11.76
C ALA A 105 -45.81 -22.98 -12.94
N SER A 106 -45.64 -24.09 -13.67
CA SER A 106 -46.44 -24.50 -14.86
C SER A 106 -47.95 -24.76 -14.62
N LYS A 107 -48.66 -23.84 -13.94
CA LYS A 107 -50.11 -23.83 -13.75
C LYS A 107 -50.80 -22.78 -14.62
N SER A 108 -50.08 -21.81 -15.17
CA SER A 108 -50.59 -20.79 -16.10
C SER A 108 -50.32 -21.20 -17.56
N PRO A 109 -51.30 -21.04 -18.48
CA PRO A 109 -51.09 -21.22 -19.92
C PRO A 109 -50.20 -20.14 -20.57
N ASP A 110 -49.89 -19.06 -19.85
CA ASP A 110 -49.07 -17.93 -20.33
C ASP A 110 -47.60 -18.00 -19.85
N GLU A 111 -47.17 -19.08 -19.18
CA GLU A 111 -45.79 -19.23 -18.70
C GLU A 111 -44.84 -19.87 -19.73
N GLU A 112 -43.61 -19.35 -19.79
CA GLU A 112 -42.53 -19.75 -20.71
C GLU A 112 -42.08 -21.22 -20.49
N ASP A 113 -42.69 -22.15 -21.23
CA ASP A 113 -42.34 -23.57 -21.26
C ASP A 113 -41.11 -23.83 -22.15
N ILE A 114 -39.92 -23.54 -21.62
CA ILE A 114 -38.63 -23.80 -22.27
C ILE A 114 -38.33 -25.30 -22.23
N ARG A 115 -38.01 -25.88 -23.40
CA ARG A 115 -37.67 -27.30 -23.56
C ARG A 115 -36.33 -27.55 -24.24
N LEU A 116 -35.80 -28.75 -24.07
CA LEU A 116 -34.58 -29.16 -24.77
C LEU A 116 -34.83 -29.16 -26.29
N GLY A 117 -33.89 -28.60 -27.04
CA GLY A 117 -34.00 -28.36 -28.48
C GLY A 117 -34.62 -27.00 -28.86
N ASP A 118 -35.28 -26.30 -27.93
CA ASP A 118 -35.74 -24.93 -28.15
C ASP A 118 -34.58 -23.96 -28.38
N VAL A 119 -34.88 -22.78 -28.90
CA VAL A 119 -33.90 -21.72 -29.16
C VAL A 119 -34.22 -20.52 -28.28
N VAL A 120 -33.21 -19.96 -27.64
CA VAL A 120 -33.27 -18.68 -26.91
C VAL A 120 -32.43 -17.65 -27.65
N VAL A 121 -33.03 -16.49 -27.90
CA VAL A 121 -32.41 -15.36 -28.61
C VAL A 121 -32.30 -14.18 -27.65
N SER A 122 -31.08 -13.64 -27.53
CA SER A 122 -30.81 -12.48 -26.68
C SER A 122 -31.55 -11.23 -27.21
N VAL A 123 -32.61 -10.83 -26.53
CA VAL A 123 -33.37 -9.62 -26.86
C VAL A 123 -33.40 -8.72 -25.62
N PRO A 124 -33.14 -7.41 -25.74
CA PRO A 124 -33.23 -6.49 -24.61
C PRO A 124 -34.62 -6.50 -23.95
N ASP A 125 -34.65 -6.47 -22.61
CA ASP A 125 -35.88 -6.41 -21.80
C ASP A 125 -35.70 -5.40 -20.67
N GLY A 126 -36.49 -4.31 -20.69
CA GLY A 126 -36.37 -3.21 -19.74
C GLY A 126 -34.97 -2.57 -19.75
N GLU A 127 -34.30 -2.61 -18.60
CA GLU A 127 -32.93 -2.09 -18.41
C GLU A 127 -31.83 -3.08 -18.81
N LEU A 128 -32.19 -4.32 -19.19
CA LEU A 128 -31.22 -5.37 -19.53
C LEU A 128 -30.93 -5.38 -21.04
N GLY A 129 -29.65 -5.42 -21.40
CA GLY A 129 -29.19 -5.40 -22.80
C GLY A 129 -29.44 -6.69 -23.60
N GLY A 130 -30.11 -7.69 -23.03
CA GLY A 130 -30.34 -9.02 -23.61
C GLY A 130 -29.31 -10.07 -23.19
N VAL A 131 -28.15 -9.64 -22.69
CA VAL A 131 -27.15 -10.49 -22.02
C VAL A 131 -26.74 -9.85 -20.69
N ILE A 132 -26.59 -10.66 -19.64
CA ILE A 132 -26.09 -10.20 -18.32
C ILE A 132 -24.88 -11.03 -17.88
N LYS A 133 -23.92 -10.40 -17.18
CA LYS A 133 -22.77 -11.09 -16.61
C LYS A 133 -22.97 -11.31 -15.10
N TYR A 134 -23.36 -12.51 -14.70
CA TYR A 134 -23.87 -12.74 -13.32
C TYR A 134 -22.81 -13.01 -12.25
N ASP A 135 -21.53 -13.14 -12.62
CA ASP A 135 -20.41 -13.45 -11.72
C ASP A 135 -19.61 -12.21 -11.29
N ARG A 136 -20.03 -10.99 -11.67
CA ARG A 136 -19.40 -9.72 -11.29
C ARG A 136 -20.40 -8.73 -10.67
N GLY A 137 -20.02 -8.11 -9.56
CA GLY A 137 -20.84 -7.16 -8.81
C GLY A 137 -20.19 -6.78 -7.48
N LYS A 138 -20.81 -5.87 -6.74
CA LYS A 138 -20.34 -5.38 -5.44
C LYS A 138 -21.23 -5.94 -4.33
N MET A 139 -20.61 -6.43 -3.26
CA MET A 139 -21.35 -6.69 -2.03
C MET A 139 -21.59 -5.37 -1.29
N VAL A 140 -22.85 -5.04 -1.03
CA VAL A 140 -23.24 -3.89 -0.21
C VAL A 140 -23.53 -4.31 1.24
N ALA A 141 -23.54 -3.33 2.14
CA ALA A 141 -23.85 -3.55 3.56
C ALA A 141 -25.19 -4.29 3.70
N GLY A 142 -25.19 -5.39 4.46
CA GLY A 142 -26.34 -6.31 4.56
C GLY A 142 -26.24 -7.58 3.69
N GLY A 143 -25.13 -7.79 2.98
CA GLY A 143 -24.85 -9.04 2.23
C GLY A 143 -25.61 -9.16 0.91
N GLN A 144 -26.20 -8.07 0.41
CA GLN A 144 -26.83 -8.03 -0.90
C GLN A 144 -25.76 -7.83 -1.99
N PHE A 145 -25.87 -8.59 -3.07
CA PHE A 145 -25.00 -8.47 -4.23
C PHE A 145 -25.66 -7.55 -5.27
N GLU A 146 -25.02 -6.43 -5.55
CA GLU A 146 -25.47 -5.44 -6.52
C GLU A 146 -24.67 -5.56 -7.82
N HIS A 147 -25.37 -5.65 -8.95
CA HIS A 147 -24.74 -5.75 -10.27
C HIS A 147 -24.34 -4.34 -10.75
N THR A 148 -23.06 -4.13 -11.04
CA THR A 148 -22.50 -2.77 -11.25
C THR A 148 -22.22 -2.41 -12.71
N GLY A 149 -22.92 -3.00 -13.69
CA GLY A 149 -22.72 -2.67 -15.12
C GLY A 149 -23.83 -3.15 -16.04
N MET A 150 -23.88 -2.66 -17.27
CA MET A 150 -24.76 -3.14 -18.34
C MET A 150 -23.92 -3.51 -19.55
N LEU A 151 -24.24 -4.63 -20.20
CA LEU A 151 -23.62 -5.02 -21.48
C LEU A 151 -24.40 -4.36 -22.64
N ASN A 152 -23.70 -4.05 -23.74
CA ASN A 152 -24.34 -3.43 -24.90
C ASN A 152 -25.47 -4.29 -25.49
N MET A 153 -26.43 -3.63 -26.14
CA MET A 153 -27.54 -4.29 -26.82
C MET A 153 -27.13 -4.78 -28.22
N PRO A 154 -27.74 -5.86 -28.73
CA PRO A 154 -27.59 -6.24 -30.13
C PRO A 154 -27.96 -5.10 -31.09
N PRO A 155 -27.24 -4.94 -32.22
CA PRO A 155 -27.52 -3.92 -33.23
C PRO A 155 -29.00 -3.86 -33.65
N ALA A 156 -29.48 -2.65 -33.96
CA ALA A 156 -30.89 -2.44 -34.30
C ALA A 156 -31.35 -3.28 -35.51
N GLN A 157 -30.48 -3.49 -36.49
CA GLN A 157 -30.72 -4.30 -37.68
C GLN A 157 -30.99 -5.77 -37.31
N LEU A 158 -30.22 -6.33 -36.37
CA LEU A 158 -30.46 -7.69 -35.85
C LEU A 158 -31.79 -7.75 -35.10
N ARG A 159 -32.08 -6.76 -34.25
CA ARG A 159 -33.37 -6.68 -33.52
C ARG A 159 -34.57 -6.55 -34.45
N ASN A 160 -34.44 -5.79 -35.53
CA ASN A 160 -35.46 -5.67 -36.58
C ASN A 160 -35.66 -7.00 -37.32
N GLY A 161 -34.56 -7.71 -37.63
CA GLY A 161 -34.60 -9.05 -38.21
C GLY A 161 -35.33 -10.06 -37.29
N VAL A 162 -35.03 -10.04 -35.99
CA VAL A 162 -35.71 -10.86 -34.98
C VAL A 162 -37.22 -10.56 -34.96
N ASN A 163 -37.62 -9.29 -34.96
CA ASN A 163 -39.04 -8.92 -35.02
C ASN A 163 -39.72 -9.37 -36.32
N LYS A 164 -39.02 -9.29 -37.46
CA LYS A 164 -39.54 -9.76 -38.75
C LYS A 164 -39.75 -11.28 -38.75
N LEU A 165 -38.80 -12.04 -38.20
CA LEU A 165 -38.95 -13.49 -38.02
C LEU A 165 -40.09 -13.84 -37.10
N ARG A 166 -40.21 -13.15 -35.96
CA ARG A 166 -41.30 -13.35 -35.00
C ARG A 166 -42.66 -13.21 -35.67
N ALA A 167 -42.87 -12.13 -36.44
CA ALA A 167 -44.10 -11.93 -37.21
C ALA A 167 -44.33 -13.02 -38.28
N THR A 168 -43.25 -13.54 -38.87
CA THR A 168 -43.33 -14.62 -39.87
C THR A 168 -43.73 -15.94 -39.21
N TYR A 169 -43.18 -16.25 -38.04
CA TYR A 169 -43.50 -17.46 -37.28
C TYR A 169 -44.87 -17.41 -36.58
N GLU A 170 -45.42 -16.21 -36.36
CA GLU A 170 -46.82 -16.06 -35.93
C GLU A 170 -47.79 -16.38 -37.07
N ALA A 171 -47.45 -15.99 -38.31
CA ALA A 171 -48.28 -16.25 -39.48
C ALA A 171 -48.11 -17.66 -40.06
N GLN A 172 -46.94 -18.28 -39.88
CA GLN A 172 -46.56 -19.55 -40.49
C GLN A 172 -45.73 -20.39 -39.51
N ARG A 173 -45.75 -21.71 -39.66
CA ARG A 173 -44.93 -22.60 -38.83
C ARG A 173 -43.43 -22.35 -39.10
N ASN A 174 -42.59 -22.37 -38.06
CA ASN A 174 -41.16 -22.12 -38.21
C ASN A 174 -40.45 -23.20 -39.04
N GLY A 175 -39.38 -22.82 -39.74
CA GLY A 175 -38.66 -23.69 -40.68
C GLY A 175 -37.52 -24.51 -40.06
N LEU A 176 -37.28 -24.40 -38.74
CA LEU A 176 -36.06 -24.89 -38.11
C LEU A 176 -35.86 -26.40 -38.30
N SER A 177 -36.90 -27.20 -38.05
CA SER A 177 -36.82 -28.66 -38.25
C SER A 177 -36.47 -29.04 -39.68
N ARG A 178 -37.00 -28.29 -40.66
CA ARG A 178 -36.70 -28.51 -42.09
C ARG A 178 -35.23 -28.19 -42.38
N HIS A 179 -34.72 -27.06 -41.89
CA HIS A 179 -33.31 -26.72 -42.05
C HIS A 179 -32.38 -27.76 -41.42
N VAL A 180 -32.75 -28.32 -40.26
CA VAL A 180 -31.99 -29.42 -39.64
C VAL A 180 -32.03 -30.69 -40.50
N THR A 181 -33.19 -31.05 -41.07
CA THR A 181 -33.30 -32.17 -42.01
C THR A 181 -32.48 -31.95 -43.27
N ASP A 182 -32.60 -30.79 -43.91
CA ASP A 182 -31.84 -30.41 -45.10
C ASP A 182 -30.32 -30.46 -44.83
N MET A 183 -29.89 -29.99 -43.66
CA MET A 183 -28.51 -30.10 -43.19
C MET A 183 -28.05 -31.56 -43.13
N ILE A 184 -28.82 -32.43 -42.47
CA ILE A 184 -28.50 -33.86 -42.34
C ILE A 184 -28.39 -34.52 -43.71
N GLU A 185 -29.36 -34.30 -44.59
CA GLU A 185 -29.38 -34.86 -45.94
C GLU A 185 -28.17 -34.38 -46.77
N LYS A 186 -27.89 -33.07 -46.74
CA LYS A 186 -26.74 -32.47 -47.42
C LYS A 186 -25.42 -33.05 -46.93
N THR A 187 -25.22 -33.16 -45.62
CA THR A 187 -23.97 -33.67 -45.04
C THR A 187 -23.76 -35.17 -45.34
N LEU A 188 -24.83 -35.97 -45.35
CA LEU A 188 -24.76 -37.38 -45.69
C LEU A 188 -24.51 -37.61 -47.19
N ALA A 189 -25.03 -36.75 -48.06
CA ALA A 189 -24.87 -36.85 -49.51
C ALA A 189 -23.48 -36.43 -50.02
N LEU A 190 -22.79 -35.53 -49.32
CA LEU A 190 -21.52 -34.93 -49.78
C LEU A 190 -20.27 -35.79 -49.53
N ASN A 191 -20.33 -36.84 -48.71
CA ASN A 191 -19.14 -37.57 -48.24
C ASN A 191 -19.30 -39.10 -48.33
N GLU A 192 -18.50 -39.77 -49.17
CA GLU A 192 -18.37 -41.25 -49.25
C GLU A 192 -17.82 -41.90 -47.94
N GLY A 193 -17.52 -41.10 -46.92
CA GLY A 193 -17.11 -41.52 -45.56
C GLY A 193 -17.83 -40.78 -44.43
N SER A 194 -19.04 -40.24 -44.68
CA SER A 194 -19.83 -39.55 -43.65
C SER A 194 -20.10 -40.45 -42.44
N ASN A 195 -20.14 -39.84 -41.24
CA ASN A 195 -20.47 -40.56 -40.02
C ASN A 195 -21.91 -41.12 -40.14
N PRO A 196 -22.13 -42.45 -40.16
CA PRO A 196 -23.45 -43.03 -40.37
C PRO A 196 -24.44 -42.67 -39.26
N ARG A 197 -23.96 -42.19 -38.11
CA ARG A 197 -24.80 -41.73 -36.98
C ARG A 197 -25.12 -40.23 -37.04
N PHE A 198 -24.66 -39.49 -38.06
CA PHE A 198 -24.85 -38.05 -38.13
C PHE A 198 -26.34 -37.65 -38.04
N GLY A 199 -27.21 -38.34 -38.81
CA GLY A 199 -28.65 -38.10 -38.76
C GLY A 199 -29.27 -38.37 -37.39
N ASP A 200 -28.89 -39.47 -36.73
CA ASP A 200 -29.38 -39.80 -35.37
C ASP A 200 -28.93 -38.78 -34.31
N LEU A 201 -27.73 -38.22 -34.49
CA LEU A 201 -27.10 -37.32 -33.54
C LEU A 201 -27.65 -35.90 -33.61
N TYR A 202 -28.04 -35.43 -34.80
CA TYR A 202 -28.53 -34.07 -35.05
C TYR A 202 -30.05 -34.01 -35.25
N SER A 203 -30.78 -35.11 -35.05
CA SER A 203 -32.25 -35.14 -35.06
C SER A 203 -32.85 -34.94 -33.66
N HIS A 204 -34.16 -34.71 -33.58
CA HIS A 204 -34.87 -34.59 -32.32
C HIS A 204 -34.77 -35.89 -31.51
N GLN A 205 -34.38 -35.81 -30.24
CA GLN A 205 -33.97 -37.00 -29.48
C GLN A 205 -35.14 -37.81 -28.89
N GLY A 206 -36.33 -37.21 -28.80
CA GLY A 206 -37.56 -37.82 -28.27
C GLY A 206 -37.99 -37.16 -26.96
N TRP A 207 -39.30 -36.99 -26.77
CA TRP A 207 -39.86 -36.32 -25.59
C TRP A 207 -39.56 -37.05 -24.27
N GLU A 208 -39.35 -38.36 -24.33
CA GLU A 208 -38.96 -39.20 -23.20
C GLU A 208 -37.58 -38.85 -22.61
N TYR A 209 -36.72 -38.19 -23.41
CA TYR A 209 -35.40 -37.71 -23.00
C TYR A 209 -35.40 -36.23 -22.60
N ASP A 210 -36.55 -35.56 -22.69
CA ASP A 210 -36.76 -34.20 -22.20
C ASP A 210 -37.29 -34.21 -20.76
N GLN A 211 -36.35 -34.30 -19.81
CA GLN A 211 -36.64 -34.50 -18.39
C GLN A 211 -36.26 -33.26 -17.58
N LEU A 212 -37.27 -32.61 -16.98
CA LEU A 212 -37.11 -31.50 -16.05
C LEU A 212 -37.48 -31.98 -14.64
N PHE A 213 -36.56 -31.86 -13.70
CA PHE A 213 -36.80 -32.20 -12.30
C PHE A 213 -37.21 -30.97 -11.47
N GLU A 214 -37.85 -31.20 -10.33
CA GLU A 214 -38.15 -30.13 -9.37
C GLU A 214 -36.89 -29.38 -8.94
N VAL A 215 -37.01 -28.05 -8.74
CA VAL A 215 -35.88 -27.17 -8.36
C VAL A 215 -35.17 -27.62 -7.09
N SER A 216 -35.88 -28.26 -6.16
CA SER A 216 -35.36 -28.78 -4.89
C SER A 216 -34.72 -30.16 -5.00
N TYR A 217 -34.75 -30.80 -6.17
CA TYR A 217 -34.19 -32.12 -6.39
C TYR A 217 -32.78 -32.03 -6.97
N GLU A 218 -31.79 -32.43 -6.18
CA GLU A 218 -30.40 -32.50 -6.61
C GLU A 218 -30.01 -33.92 -7.03
N HIS A 219 -29.20 -34.00 -8.09
CA HIS A 219 -28.68 -35.25 -8.59
C HIS A 219 -27.57 -35.77 -7.66
N GLN A 220 -27.76 -36.94 -7.04
CA GLN A 220 -26.72 -37.59 -6.21
C GLN A 220 -25.70 -38.32 -7.09
N GLU A 221 -24.71 -37.63 -7.65
CA GLU A 221 -23.58 -38.27 -8.34
C GLU A 221 -22.76 -39.19 -7.38
N SER A 222 -22.78 -38.92 -6.08
CA SER A 222 -21.96 -39.56 -5.04
C SER A 222 -22.44 -40.93 -4.55
N ALA A 223 -23.70 -41.32 -4.79
CA ALA A 223 -24.24 -42.61 -4.34
C ALA A 223 -23.83 -43.80 -5.21
N VAL A 224 -23.45 -43.55 -6.48
CA VAL A 224 -23.05 -44.61 -7.42
C VAL A 224 -21.56 -44.96 -7.29
N GLN A 225 -20.71 -43.98 -6.96
CA GLN A 225 -19.28 -44.24 -6.68
C GLN A 225 -19.04 -44.86 -5.30
N SER A 226 -19.86 -44.53 -4.30
CA SER A 226 -19.69 -45.02 -2.92
C SER A 226 -19.99 -46.51 -2.73
N ARG A 227 -20.80 -47.14 -3.61
CA ARG A 227 -21.05 -48.60 -3.57
C ARG A 227 -19.97 -49.44 -4.26
N VAL A 228 -19.11 -48.83 -5.07
CA VAL A 228 -17.94 -49.52 -5.67
C VAL A 228 -16.70 -49.41 -4.79
N LEU A 229 -16.64 -48.39 -3.91
CA LEU A 229 -15.52 -48.17 -2.98
C LEU A 229 -15.71 -48.87 -1.62
N SER A 230 -16.89 -49.43 -1.32
CA SER A 230 -17.17 -50.09 -0.04
C SER A 230 -16.49 -51.47 0.12
N SER A 231 -15.60 -51.89 -0.79
CA SER A 231 -14.77 -53.08 -0.63
C SER A 231 -13.29 -52.80 -0.35
N ASN A 232 -12.82 -51.54 -0.35
CA ASN A 232 -11.39 -51.23 -0.14
C ASN A 232 -11.10 -50.16 0.94
N SER A 233 -12.07 -49.84 1.80
CA SER A 233 -11.92 -48.84 2.86
C SER A 233 -11.39 -49.43 4.19
N ARG A 234 -10.32 -50.23 4.14
CA ARG A 234 -9.51 -50.57 5.33
C ARG A 234 -8.02 -50.21 5.23
N SER A 235 -7.54 -49.79 4.06
CA SER A 235 -6.11 -49.49 3.86
C SER A 235 -5.76 -47.99 3.85
N HIS A 236 -6.73 -47.09 3.65
CA HIS A 236 -6.45 -45.66 3.49
C HIS A 236 -6.52 -44.83 4.79
N ILE A 237 -7.21 -45.32 5.83
CA ILE A 237 -7.22 -44.67 7.15
C ILE A 237 -5.89 -44.91 7.90
N VAL A 238 -5.16 -45.99 7.60
CA VAL A 238 -3.85 -46.27 8.19
C VAL A 238 -2.75 -45.32 7.68
N ILE A 239 -2.87 -44.81 6.44
CA ILE A 239 -1.86 -43.93 5.84
C ILE A 239 -2.00 -42.47 6.34
N ALA A 240 -3.23 -41.98 6.55
CA ALA A 240 -3.45 -40.63 7.07
C ALA A 240 -3.04 -40.48 8.55
N VAL A 241 -3.22 -41.53 9.36
CA VAL A 241 -2.83 -41.53 10.79
C VAL A 241 -1.32 -41.71 10.99
N LEU A 242 -0.62 -42.38 10.06
CA LEU A 242 0.85 -42.48 10.07
C LEU A 242 1.55 -41.21 9.58
N GLY A 243 0.94 -40.43 8.66
CA GLY A 243 1.51 -39.17 8.17
C GLY A 243 1.47 -38.03 9.19
N ILE A 244 0.43 -37.95 10.02
CA ILE A 244 0.30 -36.91 11.05
C ILE A 244 1.22 -37.20 12.26
N SER A 245 1.56 -38.47 12.49
CA SER A 245 2.45 -38.87 13.60
C SER A 245 3.96 -38.63 13.30
N LEU A 246 4.34 -38.46 12.03
CA LEU A 246 5.72 -38.18 11.60
C LEU A 246 6.07 -36.68 11.57
N PHE A 247 5.07 -35.79 11.50
CA PHE A 247 5.30 -34.34 11.64
C PHE A 247 5.45 -33.91 13.11
N ALA A 248 4.78 -34.62 14.04
CA ALA A 248 4.85 -34.32 15.47
C ALA A 248 6.12 -34.84 16.19
N SER A 249 7.07 -35.42 15.45
CA SER A 249 8.33 -35.95 16.01
C SER A 249 9.61 -35.30 15.45
N TRP A 250 9.50 -34.27 14.60
CA TRP A 250 10.68 -33.50 14.15
C TRP A 250 11.05 -32.35 15.11
N ASP A 251 10.08 -31.79 15.86
CA ASP A 251 10.36 -30.80 16.90
C ASP A 251 11.12 -31.36 18.12
N ALA A 252 11.32 -32.69 18.17
CA ALA A 252 12.01 -33.37 19.28
C ALA A 252 13.45 -33.85 18.95
N ILE A 253 13.97 -33.64 17.73
CA ILE A 253 15.32 -34.13 17.34
C ILE A 253 16.29 -33.02 16.89
N ALA A 254 15.85 -31.76 16.79
CA ALA A 254 16.75 -30.63 16.49
C ALA A 254 17.37 -29.95 17.73
N PHE A 255 17.42 -30.65 18.88
CA PHE A 255 18.04 -30.17 20.12
C PHE A 255 19.02 -31.20 20.70
N ASN A 256 19.95 -31.70 19.87
CA ASN A 256 21.26 -32.19 20.33
C ASN A 256 22.07 -32.71 19.14
N SER A 257 23.00 -31.90 18.65
CA SER A 257 24.40 -32.33 18.43
C SER A 257 25.12 -31.25 17.62
N SER A 258 26.22 -30.80 18.20
CA SER A 258 27.31 -30.14 17.52
C SER A 258 27.91 -31.06 16.46
N SER A 259 28.35 -30.46 15.35
CA SER A 259 29.16 -31.02 14.24
C SER A 259 28.40 -31.43 12.98
N GLY A 260 28.65 -30.72 11.86
CA GLY A 260 28.48 -31.28 10.51
C GLY A 260 27.54 -30.53 9.55
N MET A 261 27.80 -29.25 9.25
CA MET A 261 27.24 -28.63 8.03
C MET A 261 27.97 -29.20 6.81
N LEU A 262 27.28 -30.02 6.02
CA LEU A 262 27.46 -30.19 4.56
C LEU A 262 26.50 -31.24 3.93
N ALA A 263 25.65 -31.92 4.73
CA ALA A 263 24.69 -32.91 4.20
C ALA A 263 23.21 -32.45 4.18
N SER A 264 22.89 -31.22 4.61
CA SER A 264 21.49 -30.77 4.77
C SER A 264 20.86 -30.14 3.52
N ALA A 265 21.66 -29.64 2.56
CA ALA A 265 21.12 -29.00 1.36
C ALA A 265 20.54 -30.00 0.33
N SER A 266 21.13 -31.20 0.23
CA SER A 266 20.66 -32.26 -0.67
C SER A 266 19.38 -32.93 -0.18
N LEU A 267 19.23 -33.10 1.14
CA LEU A 267 18.02 -33.65 1.75
C LEU A 267 16.85 -32.65 1.71
N PHE A 268 17.11 -31.35 1.87
CA PHE A 268 16.06 -30.32 1.75
C PHE A 268 15.61 -30.17 0.29
N SER A 269 16.53 -30.19 -0.67
CA SER A 269 16.18 -30.19 -2.09
C SER A 269 15.43 -31.46 -2.50
N ALA A 270 15.74 -32.62 -1.92
CA ALA A 270 15.01 -33.86 -2.16
C ALA A 270 13.61 -33.84 -1.52
N ALA A 271 13.45 -33.26 -0.33
CA ALA A 271 12.15 -33.12 0.34
C ALA A 271 11.24 -32.11 -0.39
N VAL A 272 11.79 -30.99 -0.86
CA VAL A 272 11.04 -30.01 -1.67
C VAL A 272 10.72 -30.59 -3.04
N ALA A 273 11.64 -31.32 -3.68
CA ALA A 273 11.34 -32.03 -4.93
C ALA A 273 10.27 -33.10 -4.75
N LEU A 274 10.29 -33.86 -3.63
CA LEU A 274 9.25 -34.84 -3.31
C LEU A 274 7.91 -34.17 -3.00
N LEU A 275 7.91 -33.00 -2.34
CA LEU A 275 6.70 -32.22 -2.07
C LEU A 275 6.12 -31.63 -3.36
N VAL A 276 6.97 -31.10 -4.25
CA VAL A 276 6.56 -30.62 -5.58
C VAL A 276 6.10 -31.77 -6.46
N PHE A 277 6.70 -32.96 -6.35
CA PHE A 277 6.26 -34.16 -7.05
C PHE A 277 4.95 -34.72 -6.48
N LEU A 278 4.72 -34.65 -5.17
CA LEU A 278 3.48 -35.09 -4.51
C LEU A 278 2.34 -34.09 -4.72
N VAL A 279 2.62 -32.78 -4.72
CA VAL A 279 1.65 -31.73 -5.08
C VAL A 279 1.36 -31.75 -6.58
N GLY A 280 2.38 -32.02 -7.41
CA GLY A 280 2.23 -32.25 -8.84
C GLY A 280 1.47 -33.54 -9.16
N ALA A 281 1.69 -34.62 -8.39
CA ALA A 281 0.94 -35.87 -8.51
C ALA A 281 -0.49 -35.74 -7.96
N ALA A 282 -0.72 -34.92 -6.93
CA ALA A 282 -2.05 -34.59 -6.44
C ALA A 282 -2.81 -33.69 -7.43
N ALA A 283 -2.14 -32.74 -8.08
CA ALA A 283 -2.70 -31.92 -9.15
C ALA A 283 -2.96 -32.76 -10.42
N ALA A 284 -2.09 -33.72 -10.75
CA ALA A 284 -2.32 -34.70 -11.81
C ALA A 284 -3.48 -35.65 -11.48
N LEU A 285 -3.60 -36.13 -10.24
CA LEU A 285 -4.72 -36.97 -9.78
C LEU A 285 -6.05 -36.19 -9.67
N MET A 286 -6.01 -34.87 -9.49
CA MET A 286 -7.18 -33.99 -9.58
C MET A 286 -7.53 -33.59 -11.03
N SER A 287 -6.57 -33.68 -11.95
CA SER A 287 -6.76 -33.48 -13.39
C SER A 287 -7.13 -34.76 -14.16
N ASP A 288 -6.89 -35.96 -13.59
CA ASP A 288 -7.16 -37.26 -14.21
C ASP A 288 -8.50 -37.90 -13.79
N GLY A 289 -9.49 -37.09 -13.41
CA GLY A 289 -10.88 -37.52 -13.26
C GLY A 289 -11.58 -37.90 -14.57
N HIS A 290 -10.88 -37.82 -15.71
CA HIS A 290 -11.45 -38.01 -17.05
C HIS A 290 -10.68 -38.97 -17.94
N THR A 291 -10.20 -40.10 -17.41
CA THR A 291 -9.85 -41.24 -18.28
C THR A 291 -10.00 -42.61 -17.62
N VAL A 292 -11.25 -43.07 -17.44
CA VAL A 292 -11.53 -44.52 -17.37
C VAL A 292 -11.96 -44.98 -18.76
N ARG A 293 -11.01 -45.57 -19.50
CA ARG A 293 -11.31 -46.52 -20.57
C ARG A 293 -12.12 -47.68 -19.96
N LYS A 294 -13.41 -47.78 -20.27
CA LYS A 294 -14.07 -49.08 -20.36
C LYS A 294 -14.15 -49.47 -21.83
N SER A 295 -13.23 -50.35 -22.20
CA SER A 295 -13.32 -51.21 -23.37
C SER A 295 -14.59 -52.06 -23.32
N GLY A 296 -15.30 -52.12 -24.44
CA GLY A 296 -16.12 -53.27 -24.81
C GLY A 296 -17.57 -53.28 -24.32
N SER A 297 -18.45 -53.23 -25.33
CA SER A 297 -19.79 -53.84 -25.39
C SER A 297 -21.03 -53.00 -25.08
N SER A 298 -21.93 -53.03 -26.07
CA SER A 298 -23.35 -52.66 -26.10
C SER A 298 -23.72 -51.18 -26.17
N HIS A 299 -24.24 -50.85 -27.35
CA HIS A 299 -24.84 -49.61 -27.77
C HIS A 299 -26.27 -49.47 -27.22
N HIS A 300 -26.53 -48.43 -26.44
CA HIS A 300 -27.86 -47.86 -26.25
C HIS A 300 -27.73 -46.33 -26.17
N LYS A 301 -28.72 -45.60 -26.68
CA LYS A 301 -28.95 -44.18 -26.36
C LYS A 301 -28.68 -44.00 -24.87
N GLN A 302 -27.83 -43.06 -24.45
CA GLN A 302 -27.53 -42.85 -23.03
C GLN A 302 -28.86 -42.73 -22.27
N GLN A 303 -29.22 -43.78 -21.53
CA GLN A 303 -30.51 -43.84 -20.84
C GLN A 303 -30.51 -42.76 -19.74
N PRO A 304 -31.67 -42.16 -19.45
CA PRO A 304 -31.84 -41.32 -18.28
C PRO A 304 -31.27 -42.01 -17.04
N CYS A 305 -30.70 -41.25 -16.10
CA CYS A 305 -30.07 -41.86 -14.93
C CYS A 305 -31.08 -42.79 -14.22
N PRO A 306 -30.79 -44.11 -14.13
CA PRO A 306 -31.75 -45.08 -13.60
C PRO A 306 -31.97 -44.93 -12.09
N TYR A 307 -31.16 -44.09 -11.44
CA TYR A 307 -31.20 -43.82 -10.01
C TYR A 307 -31.95 -42.54 -9.65
N CYS A 308 -32.37 -41.74 -10.64
CA CYS A 308 -33.18 -40.55 -10.39
C CYS A 308 -34.62 -40.95 -10.08
N ASP A 309 -35.20 -40.32 -9.07
CA ASP A 309 -36.59 -40.50 -8.69
C ASP A 309 -37.51 -39.84 -9.73
N THR A 310 -38.12 -40.65 -10.58
CA THR A 310 -39.02 -40.17 -11.64
C THR A 310 -40.29 -39.52 -11.10
N SER A 311 -40.63 -39.71 -9.82
CA SER A 311 -41.74 -39.00 -9.18
C SER A 311 -41.46 -37.51 -9.00
N ARG A 312 -40.18 -37.11 -9.02
CA ARG A 312 -39.70 -35.72 -8.91
C ARG A 312 -39.62 -35.00 -10.27
N LEU A 313 -40.08 -35.65 -11.35
CA LEU A 313 -40.20 -35.04 -12.67
C LEU A 313 -41.38 -34.06 -12.71
N VAL A 314 -41.11 -32.86 -13.22
CA VAL A 314 -42.14 -31.85 -13.45
C VAL A 314 -43.06 -32.30 -14.57
N ARG A 315 -44.35 -32.50 -14.24
CA ARG A 315 -45.37 -32.84 -15.24
C ARG A 315 -45.64 -31.64 -16.14
N ARG A 316 -45.39 -31.81 -17.44
CA ARG A 316 -45.61 -30.80 -18.50
C ARG A 316 -46.62 -31.32 -19.52
N ARG A 317 -47.41 -30.42 -20.13
CA ARG A 317 -48.37 -30.78 -21.18
C ARG A 317 -47.63 -31.29 -22.43
N PRO A 318 -48.03 -32.38 -23.09
CA PRO A 318 -47.39 -32.80 -24.33
C PRO A 318 -47.47 -31.71 -25.41
N ARG A 319 -46.39 -31.49 -26.18
CA ARG A 319 -46.44 -30.63 -27.38
C ARG A 319 -47.03 -31.43 -28.54
N THR A 320 -47.76 -30.75 -29.42
CA THR A 320 -48.37 -31.34 -30.61
C THR A 320 -47.37 -31.55 -31.75
N THR A 321 -46.19 -30.92 -31.67
CA THR A 321 -45.13 -30.93 -32.68
C THR A 321 -43.76 -31.11 -32.04
N THR A 322 -42.81 -31.66 -32.79
CA THR A 322 -41.38 -31.72 -32.42
C THR A 322 -40.59 -30.49 -32.83
N ASP A 323 -41.25 -29.47 -33.40
CA ASP A 323 -40.56 -28.25 -33.80
C ASP A 323 -40.09 -27.46 -32.59
N PRO A 324 -38.86 -26.90 -32.65
CA PRO A 324 -38.36 -26.00 -31.62
C PRO A 324 -39.26 -24.77 -31.45
N VAL A 325 -39.41 -24.32 -30.20
CA VAL A 325 -39.99 -23.02 -29.88
C VAL A 325 -38.86 -22.00 -29.72
N ILE A 326 -39.10 -20.78 -30.21
CA ILE A 326 -38.15 -19.67 -30.12
C ILE A 326 -38.59 -18.75 -28.98
N HIS A 327 -37.71 -18.57 -28.00
CA HIS A 327 -37.90 -17.69 -26.85
C HIS A 327 -37.00 -16.47 -27.00
N HIS A 328 -37.50 -15.29 -26.62
CA HIS A 328 -36.81 -14.02 -26.76
C HIS A 328 -36.68 -13.36 -25.39
N GLY A 329 -35.45 -13.09 -24.95
CA GLY A 329 -35.23 -12.46 -23.65
C GLY A 329 -33.78 -12.55 -23.17
N THR A 330 -33.60 -12.47 -21.85
CA THR A 330 -32.29 -12.33 -21.22
C THR A 330 -31.51 -13.65 -21.19
N ILE A 331 -30.27 -13.63 -21.67
CA ILE A 331 -29.29 -14.72 -21.53
C ILE A 331 -28.26 -14.34 -20.46
N ALA A 332 -27.96 -15.25 -19.53
CA ALA A 332 -26.97 -15.05 -18.49
C ALA A 332 -25.64 -15.70 -18.87
N SER A 333 -24.55 -14.97 -18.71
CA SER A 333 -23.19 -15.34 -19.13
C SER A 333 -22.20 -15.27 -17.96
N ALA A 334 -21.29 -16.24 -17.84
CA ALA A 334 -20.20 -16.23 -16.85
C ALA A 334 -19.07 -17.20 -17.24
N ASP A 335 -17.89 -17.07 -16.62
CA ASP A 335 -16.80 -18.02 -16.83
C ASP A 335 -17.05 -19.39 -16.13
N MET A 336 -18.11 -19.51 -15.33
CA MET A 336 -18.47 -20.74 -14.60
C MET A 336 -19.82 -21.32 -15.05
N VAL A 337 -19.87 -22.64 -15.27
CA VAL A 337 -21.11 -23.36 -15.63
C VAL A 337 -22.15 -23.28 -14.51
N MET A 338 -23.37 -22.84 -14.81
CA MET A 338 -24.52 -22.98 -13.89
C MET A 338 -24.93 -24.46 -13.76
N ARG A 339 -24.83 -25.00 -12.54
CA ARG A 339 -25.24 -26.38 -12.19
C ARG A 339 -26.14 -26.47 -10.95
N HIS A 340 -26.57 -25.35 -10.39
CA HIS A 340 -27.33 -25.33 -9.13
C HIS A 340 -28.74 -24.79 -9.36
N ALA A 341 -29.74 -25.69 -9.35
CA ALA A 341 -31.12 -25.37 -9.73
C ALA A 341 -31.74 -24.25 -8.89
N ALA A 342 -31.45 -24.19 -7.58
CA ALA A 342 -31.95 -23.13 -6.71
C ALA A 342 -31.33 -21.76 -7.02
N THR A 343 -30.02 -21.71 -7.33
CA THR A 343 -29.36 -20.47 -7.77
C THR A 343 -29.91 -20.03 -9.12
N ARG A 344 -30.06 -20.96 -10.06
CA ARG A 344 -30.70 -20.74 -11.36
C ARG A 344 -32.08 -20.11 -11.19
N GLU A 345 -32.95 -20.69 -10.36
CA GLU A 345 -34.31 -20.18 -10.13
C GLU A 345 -34.33 -18.80 -9.48
N ARG A 346 -33.42 -18.55 -8.53
CA ARG A 346 -33.28 -17.21 -7.92
C ARG A 346 -32.91 -16.16 -8.96
N LEU A 347 -31.87 -16.42 -9.76
CA LEU A 347 -31.41 -15.50 -10.80
C LEU A 347 -32.45 -15.34 -11.92
N ARG A 348 -33.15 -16.43 -12.29
CA ARG A 348 -34.27 -16.43 -13.24
C ARG A 348 -35.37 -15.46 -12.79
N LYS A 349 -35.80 -15.52 -11.52
CA LYS A 349 -36.83 -14.61 -10.98
C LYS A 349 -36.34 -13.17 -10.91
N GLN A 350 -35.08 -12.98 -10.54
CA GLN A 350 -34.50 -11.64 -10.35
C GLN A 350 -34.30 -10.89 -11.67
N TYR A 351 -33.83 -11.59 -12.72
CA TYR A 351 -33.40 -10.96 -13.99
C TYR A 351 -34.12 -11.49 -15.22
N ARG A 352 -35.18 -12.29 -15.04
CA ARG A 352 -35.97 -12.92 -16.13
C ARG A 352 -35.10 -13.69 -17.13
N ILE A 353 -34.11 -14.42 -16.61
CA ILE A 353 -33.16 -15.19 -17.41
C ILE A 353 -33.86 -16.38 -18.06
N LEU A 354 -33.63 -16.59 -19.36
CA LEU A 354 -34.17 -17.74 -20.10
C LEU A 354 -33.12 -18.83 -20.34
N CYS A 355 -31.84 -18.43 -20.41
CA CYS A 355 -30.73 -19.31 -20.75
C CYS A 355 -29.44 -18.92 -20.01
N PHE A 356 -28.62 -19.90 -19.64
CA PHE A 356 -27.26 -19.73 -19.14
C PHE A 356 -26.24 -20.27 -20.15
N GLU A 357 -25.19 -19.50 -20.43
CA GLU A 357 -24.06 -19.86 -21.30
C GLU A 357 -22.75 -19.24 -20.76
N MET A 358 -21.61 -19.42 -21.44
CA MET A 358 -20.29 -19.12 -20.85
C MET A 358 -19.42 -18.10 -21.59
N GLU A 359 -19.85 -17.59 -22.74
CA GLU A 359 -18.96 -16.85 -23.64
C GLU A 359 -19.45 -15.44 -23.96
N ALA A 360 -20.76 -15.23 -24.08
CA ALA A 360 -21.32 -14.03 -24.68
C ALA A 360 -20.91 -12.72 -24.00
N ALA A 361 -20.73 -12.71 -22.67
CA ALA A 361 -20.31 -11.50 -21.96
C ALA A 361 -18.92 -11.00 -22.38
N GLY A 362 -18.09 -11.84 -23.00
CA GLY A 362 -16.81 -11.43 -23.58
C GLY A 362 -16.93 -10.70 -24.90
N LEU A 363 -18.08 -10.83 -25.57
CA LEU A 363 -18.32 -10.27 -26.89
C LEU A 363 -19.13 -8.97 -26.84
N MET A 364 -20.15 -8.90 -25.97
CA MET A 364 -21.18 -7.85 -26.10
C MET A 364 -20.63 -6.41 -26.15
N ASN A 365 -19.55 -6.11 -25.43
CA ASN A 365 -19.00 -4.74 -25.41
C ASN A 365 -18.04 -4.44 -26.57
N ASP A 366 -17.38 -5.46 -27.11
CA ASP A 366 -16.25 -5.33 -28.05
C ASP A 366 -16.55 -5.97 -29.41
N PHE A 367 -17.74 -6.52 -29.60
CA PHE A 367 -18.17 -7.14 -30.85
C PHE A 367 -19.70 -6.99 -30.97
N PRO A 368 -20.19 -6.17 -31.93
CA PRO A 368 -21.63 -5.94 -32.09
C PRO A 368 -22.32 -7.22 -32.55
N CYS A 369 -22.89 -8.00 -31.62
CA CYS A 369 -23.41 -9.32 -31.93
C CYS A 369 -24.78 -9.63 -31.32
N LEU A 370 -25.44 -10.65 -31.87
CA LEU A 370 -26.62 -11.29 -31.29
C LEU A 370 -26.26 -12.70 -30.83
N VAL A 371 -26.67 -13.05 -29.62
CA VAL A 371 -26.48 -14.38 -29.04
C VAL A 371 -27.71 -15.26 -29.29
N ILE A 372 -27.48 -16.46 -29.82
CA ILE A 372 -28.50 -17.47 -30.15
C ILE A 372 -28.08 -18.80 -29.51
N ARG A 373 -28.88 -19.31 -28.57
CA ARG A 373 -28.58 -20.54 -27.84
C ARG A 373 -29.65 -21.59 -28.04
N GLY A 374 -29.25 -22.76 -28.50
CA GLY A 374 -30.07 -23.96 -28.47
C GLY A 374 -30.02 -24.59 -27.09
N ILE A 375 -31.16 -24.99 -26.55
CA ILE A 375 -31.24 -25.49 -25.17
C ILE A 375 -30.83 -26.96 -25.12
N CYS A 376 -29.70 -27.25 -24.48
CA CYS A 376 -29.15 -28.61 -24.39
C CYS A 376 -29.29 -29.27 -23.02
N ASP A 377 -29.47 -28.48 -21.96
CA ASP A 377 -29.74 -28.92 -20.59
C ASP A 377 -30.61 -27.89 -19.85
N TYR A 378 -30.87 -28.07 -18.55
CA TYR A 378 -31.65 -27.16 -17.72
C TYR A 378 -30.83 -26.39 -16.67
N SER A 379 -29.52 -26.22 -16.87
CA SER A 379 -28.64 -25.50 -15.95
C SER A 379 -28.70 -26.01 -14.49
N ASP A 380 -28.88 -27.30 -14.31
CA ASP A 380 -28.91 -27.98 -13.01
C ASP A 380 -27.91 -29.14 -12.97
N THR A 381 -28.03 -30.01 -11.96
CA THR A 381 -27.16 -31.17 -11.74
C THR A 381 -27.49 -32.36 -12.64
N HIS A 382 -28.62 -32.36 -13.37
CA HIS A 382 -29.11 -33.48 -14.19
C HIS A 382 -28.70 -33.35 -15.67
N LYS A 383 -27.43 -33.00 -15.92
CA LYS A 383 -26.92 -32.77 -17.28
C LYS A 383 -26.65 -34.07 -18.03
N HIS A 384 -27.14 -34.15 -19.26
CA HIS A 384 -26.83 -35.22 -20.22
C HIS A 384 -26.42 -34.61 -21.57
N LYS A 385 -25.64 -35.35 -22.37
CA LYS A 385 -25.07 -34.83 -23.63
C LYS A 385 -25.93 -35.12 -24.87
N ILE A 386 -27.07 -35.81 -24.69
CA ILE A 386 -27.87 -36.34 -25.80
C ILE A 386 -28.47 -35.22 -26.67
N TRP A 387 -28.83 -34.09 -26.07
CA TRP A 387 -29.46 -32.95 -26.77
C TRP A 387 -28.48 -31.96 -27.39
N GLN A 388 -27.18 -31.99 -27.03
CA GLN A 388 -26.23 -30.93 -27.42
C GLN A 388 -26.14 -30.73 -28.94
N ARG A 389 -26.12 -31.80 -29.72
CA ARG A 389 -26.01 -31.71 -31.19
C ARG A 389 -27.28 -31.20 -31.85
N TYR A 390 -28.44 -31.72 -31.45
CA TYR A 390 -29.73 -31.21 -31.94
C TYR A 390 -29.92 -29.74 -31.56
N ALA A 391 -29.62 -29.36 -30.32
CA ALA A 391 -29.69 -27.98 -29.85
C ALA A 391 -28.74 -27.05 -30.65
N ALA A 392 -27.52 -27.49 -30.93
CA ALA A 392 -26.60 -26.73 -31.79
C ALA A 392 -27.19 -26.52 -33.20
N ALA A 393 -27.83 -27.55 -33.78
CA ALA A 393 -28.46 -27.47 -35.09
C ALA A 393 -29.70 -26.57 -35.11
N THR A 394 -30.54 -26.57 -34.07
CA THR A 394 -31.71 -25.69 -34.01
C THR A 394 -31.30 -24.22 -33.84
N ALA A 395 -30.25 -23.94 -33.06
CA ALA A 395 -29.65 -22.61 -32.95
C ALA A 395 -29.08 -22.12 -34.29
N ALA A 396 -28.32 -22.97 -34.98
CA ALA A 396 -27.76 -22.65 -36.30
C ALA A 396 -28.85 -22.46 -37.37
N ALA A 397 -29.93 -23.26 -37.32
CA ALA A 397 -31.08 -23.10 -38.19
C ALA A 397 -31.78 -21.74 -37.98
N TYR A 398 -31.95 -21.31 -36.72
CA TYR A 398 -32.49 -19.98 -36.43
C TYR A 398 -31.58 -18.85 -36.96
N ALA A 399 -30.26 -18.99 -36.81
CA ALA A 399 -29.31 -18.03 -37.37
C ALA A 399 -29.40 -17.95 -38.90
N LYS A 400 -29.61 -19.08 -39.59
CA LYS A 400 -29.86 -19.12 -41.04
C LYS A 400 -31.14 -18.35 -41.42
N ASP A 401 -32.24 -18.59 -40.72
CA ASP A 401 -33.50 -17.87 -40.94
C ASP A 401 -33.32 -16.37 -40.71
N LEU A 402 -32.59 -15.98 -39.66
CA LEU A 402 -32.36 -14.58 -39.31
C LEU A 402 -31.58 -13.85 -40.41
N LEU A 403 -30.50 -14.44 -40.89
CA LEU A 403 -29.71 -13.88 -41.99
C LEU A 403 -30.52 -13.80 -43.29
N SER A 404 -31.44 -14.74 -43.51
CA SER A 404 -32.29 -14.78 -44.71
C SER A 404 -33.32 -13.65 -44.76
N VAL A 405 -33.76 -13.11 -43.60
CA VAL A 405 -34.70 -11.99 -43.56
C VAL A 405 -34.04 -10.61 -43.50
N ILE A 406 -32.75 -10.53 -43.19
CA ILE A 406 -32.02 -9.26 -43.12
C ILE A 406 -31.49 -8.92 -44.52
N PRO A 407 -31.90 -7.80 -45.13
CA PRO A 407 -31.37 -7.41 -46.45
C PRO A 407 -29.90 -6.96 -46.36
N PRO A 408 -29.03 -7.30 -47.33
CA PRO A 408 -27.64 -6.83 -47.36
C PRO A 408 -27.51 -5.30 -47.33
N ALA A 409 -28.46 -4.58 -47.93
CA ALA A 409 -28.50 -3.11 -47.90
C ALA A 409 -28.66 -2.54 -46.48
N GLU A 410 -29.33 -3.25 -45.57
CA GLU A 410 -29.43 -2.82 -44.16
C GLU A 410 -28.14 -3.09 -43.39
N VAL A 411 -27.44 -4.18 -43.73
CA VAL A 411 -26.12 -4.50 -43.16
C VAL A 411 -25.09 -3.43 -43.56
N MET A 412 -25.11 -2.99 -44.82
CA MET A 412 -24.20 -1.95 -45.32
C MET A 412 -24.43 -0.55 -44.72
N LYS A 413 -25.57 -0.31 -44.05
CA LYS A 413 -25.82 0.93 -43.29
C LYS A 413 -25.15 0.92 -41.91
N MET A 414 -24.70 -0.24 -41.44
CA MET A 414 -24.04 -0.36 -40.15
C MET A 414 -22.59 0.11 -40.25
N GLU A 415 -22.09 0.70 -39.18
CA GLU A 415 -20.66 1.01 -39.04
C GLU A 415 -19.82 -0.27 -39.07
N VAL A 416 -18.53 -0.15 -39.42
CA VAL A 416 -17.61 -1.27 -39.35
C VAL A 416 -17.42 -1.64 -37.88
N ALA A 417 -17.54 -2.92 -37.54
CA ALA A 417 -17.43 -3.36 -36.15
C ALA A 417 -16.05 -3.00 -35.54
N ALA A 418 -14.97 -3.09 -36.33
CA ALA A 418 -13.63 -2.72 -35.87
C ALA A 418 -13.50 -1.21 -35.53
N GLU A 419 -14.11 -0.31 -36.30
CA GLU A 419 -14.06 1.15 -36.08
C GLU A 419 -14.84 1.55 -34.81
N LEU A 420 -15.98 0.89 -34.56
CA LEU A 420 -16.78 1.11 -33.36
C LEU A 420 -16.00 0.76 -32.08
N VAL A 421 -15.31 -0.39 -32.09
CA VAL A 421 -14.48 -0.85 -30.98
C VAL A 421 -13.31 0.10 -30.71
N GLU A 422 -12.68 0.61 -31.76
CA GLU A 422 -11.58 1.58 -31.64
C GLU A 422 -12.04 2.91 -31.03
N THR A 423 -13.23 3.38 -31.41
CA THR A 423 -13.82 4.62 -30.88
C THR A 423 -14.07 4.53 -29.38
N VAL A 424 -14.71 3.45 -28.92
CA VAL A 424 -14.97 3.22 -27.48
C VAL A 424 -13.66 3.10 -26.70
N ARG A 425 -12.64 2.42 -27.26
CA ARG A 425 -11.32 2.30 -26.62
C ARG A 425 -10.63 3.66 -26.44
N LYS A 426 -10.79 4.56 -27.41
CA LYS A 426 -10.25 5.92 -27.34
C LYS A 426 -10.92 6.73 -26.24
N GLU A 427 -12.25 6.70 -26.14
CA GLU A 427 -12.99 7.40 -25.09
C GLU A 427 -12.62 6.92 -23.68
N ILE A 428 -12.50 5.59 -23.47
CA ILE A 428 -12.06 5.01 -22.19
C ILE A 428 -10.65 5.50 -21.81
N SER A 429 -9.77 5.67 -22.79
CA SER A 429 -8.40 6.14 -22.56
C SER A 429 -8.39 7.61 -22.13
N GLU A 430 -9.24 8.45 -22.71
CA GLU A 430 -9.41 9.85 -22.30
C GLU A 430 -9.99 9.98 -20.88
N VAL A 431 -10.95 9.13 -20.49
CA VAL A 431 -11.48 9.08 -19.12
C VAL A 431 -10.39 8.69 -18.12
N LYS A 432 -9.58 7.66 -18.42
CA LYS A 432 -8.45 7.27 -17.57
C LYS A 432 -7.44 8.40 -17.39
N PHE A 433 -7.14 9.13 -18.48
CA PHE A 433 -6.23 10.27 -18.43
C PHE A 433 -6.74 11.38 -17.50
N LYS A 434 -8.06 11.61 -17.45
CA LYS A 434 -8.68 12.58 -16.52
C LYS A 434 -8.77 12.08 -15.07
N LEU A 435 -8.86 10.76 -14.85
CA LEU A 435 -9.05 10.18 -13.52
C LEU A 435 -7.75 10.02 -12.73
N ASN A 436 -6.63 9.67 -13.40
CA ASN A 436 -5.35 9.43 -12.73
C ASN A 436 -4.88 10.62 -11.86
N PRO A 437 -4.94 11.90 -12.32
CA PRO A 437 -4.53 13.02 -11.48
C PRO A 437 -5.35 13.17 -10.20
N LEU A 438 -6.64 12.78 -10.22
CA LEU A 438 -7.50 12.85 -9.03
C LEU A 438 -7.16 11.75 -8.02
N LEU A 439 -6.83 10.55 -8.50
CA LEU A 439 -6.38 9.43 -7.66
C LEU A 439 -5.01 9.75 -7.03
N ASP A 440 -4.08 10.29 -7.81
CA ASP A 440 -2.75 10.71 -7.33
C ASP A 440 -2.87 11.79 -6.25
N GLU A 441 -3.75 12.78 -6.44
CA GLU A 441 -4.00 13.82 -5.45
C GLU A 441 -4.63 13.26 -4.17
N GLN A 442 -5.53 12.29 -4.28
CA GLN A 442 -6.12 11.62 -3.12
C GLN A 442 -5.09 10.79 -2.34
N GLU A 443 -4.23 10.06 -3.06
CA GLU A 443 -3.12 9.28 -2.47
C GLU A 443 -2.12 10.21 -1.76
N ARG A 444 -1.77 11.34 -2.38
CA ARG A 444 -0.89 12.36 -1.78
C ARG A 444 -1.48 12.95 -0.50
N LYS A 445 -2.78 13.28 -0.49
CA LYS A 445 -3.47 13.77 0.71
C LYS A 445 -3.50 12.72 1.82
N MET A 446 -3.78 11.47 1.49
CA MET A 446 -3.77 10.36 2.45
C MET A 446 -2.38 10.17 3.06
N ARG A 447 -1.35 10.12 2.22
CA ARG A 447 0.04 10.00 2.65
C ARG A 447 0.42 11.12 3.61
N HIS A 448 0.06 12.36 3.31
CA HIS A 448 0.35 13.49 4.19
C HIS A 448 -0.30 13.34 5.57
N ARG A 449 -1.56 12.91 5.63
CA ARG A 449 -2.27 12.66 6.90
C ARG A 449 -1.58 11.58 7.73
N ILE A 450 -1.23 10.45 7.11
CA ILE A 450 -0.55 9.33 7.78
C ILE A 450 0.80 9.78 8.36
N LEU A 451 1.62 10.49 7.57
CA LEU A 451 2.92 10.97 8.03
C LEU A 451 2.79 11.96 9.20
N SER A 452 1.80 12.86 9.15
CA SER A 452 1.52 13.81 10.23
C SER A 452 1.02 13.16 11.52
N TRP A 453 0.30 12.04 11.39
CA TRP A 453 -0.23 11.28 12.52
C TRP A 453 0.85 10.48 13.24
N LEU A 454 1.82 9.92 12.50
CA LEU A 454 2.91 9.13 13.07
C LEU A 454 3.81 9.97 13.98
N ALA A 455 4.36 11.08 13.48
CA ALA A 455 5.26 11.94 14.24
C ALA A 455 5.20 13.38 13.69
N PRO A 456 5.70 14.41 14.41
CA PRO A 456 5.90 15.76 13.86
C PRO A 456 6.90 15.76 12.69
N SER A 457 7.06 16.87 11.96
CA SER A 457 8.02 16.99 10.83
C SER A 457 9.39 17.60 11.20
N ALA A 458 9.63 17.86 12.48
CA ALA A 458 10.75 18.68 12.95
C ALA A 458 12.12 17.96 12.97
N GLN A 459 12.19 16.68 12.62
CA GLN A 459 13.40 15.86 12.79
C GLN A 459 14.53 16.25 11.84
N GLN A 460 14.20 16.79 10.65
CA GLN A 460 15.21 17.32 9.75
C GLN A 460 15.99 18.50 10.36
N ALA A 461 15.37 19.27 11.27
CA ALA A 461 16.03 20.41 11.88
C ALA A 461 17.25 20.00 12.74
N GLU A 462 17.20 18.84 13.40
CA GLU A 462 18.32 18.34 14.21
C GLU A 462 19.52 17.94 13.35
N GLN A 463 19.27 17.24 12.23
CA GLN A 463 20.32 16.87 11.28
C GLN A 463 20.95 18.11 10.64
N VAL A 464 20.13 19.07 10.22
CA VAL A 464 20.61 20.31 9.60
C VAL A 464 21.45 21.08 10.62
N ASP A 465 20.98 21.24 11.86
CA ASP A 465 21.73 21.92 12.92
C ASP A 465 23.07 21.25 13.23
N ALA A 466 23.07 19.93 13.43
CA ALA A 466 24.28 19.19 13.72
C ALA A 466 25.29 19.30 12.57
N PHE A 467 24.81 19.21 11.32
CA PHE A 467 25.66 19.29 10.14
C PHE A 467 26.13 20.73 9.83
N SER A 468 25.36 21.77 10.16
CA SER A 468 25.76 23.17 9.96
C SER A 468 27.03 23.57 10.73
N LYS A 469 27.28 22.87 11.86
CA LYS A 469 28.47 23.02 12.70
C LYS A 469 29.69 22.28 12.14
N HIS A 470 29.50 21.42 11.14
CA HIS A 470 30.59 20.71 10.46
C HIS A 470 31.51 21.69 9.73
N ARG A 471 32.81 21.43 9.79
CA ARG A 471 33.80 22.11 8.95
C ARG A 471 34.15 21.24 7.74
N PRO A 472 33.99 21.73 6.51
CA PRO A 472 34.40 21.00 5.31
C PRO A 472 35.84 20.52 5.42
N GLY A 473 36.07 19.23 5.14
CA GLY A 473 37.38 18.58 5.26
C GLY A 473 37.61 17.79 6.55
N THR A 474 36.81 18.01 7.60
CA THR A 474 36.92 17.24 8.85
C THR A 474 36.11 15.94 8.82
N GLY A 475 36.52 14.95 9.63
CA GLY A 475 35.81 13.67 9.79
C GLY A 475 36.03 12.66 8.67
N GLN A 476 36.89 12.97 7.70
CA GLN A 476 37.18 12.09 6.54
C GLN A 476 37.84 10.77 6.96
N TRP A 477 38.62 10.79 8.03
CA TRP A 477 39.25 9.57 8.58
C TRP A 477 38.20 8.51 8.96
N PHE A 478 37.00 8.93 9.38
CA PHE A 478 35.92 8.03 9.76
C PHE A 478 35.32 7.35 8.52
N LEU A 479 34.99 8.14 7.49
CA LEU A 479 34.41 7.65 6.25
C LEU A 479 35.37 6.76 5.45
N HIS A 480 36.69 6.98 5.57
CA HIS A 480 37.71 6.16 4.93
C HIS A 480 38.17 4.95 5.77
N SER A 481 37.57 4.73 6.95
CA SER A 481 37.93 3.60 7.80
C SER A 481 37.44 2.27 7.24
N GLU A 482 38.20 1.20 7.50
CA GLU A 482 37.80 -0.17 7.12
C GLU A 482 36.48 -0.56 7.82
N GLN A 483 36.33 -0.18 9.09
CA GLN A 483 35.16 -0.45 9.91
C GLN A 483 33.88 0.14 9.29
N PHE A 484 33.94 1.40 8.86
CA PHE A 484 32.82 2.05 8.19
C PHE A 484 32.51 1.38 6.86
N SER A 485 33.51 1.05 6.05
CA SER A 485 33.32 0.34 4.78
C SER A 485 32.68 -1.04 4.96
N LEU A 486 33.09 -1.83 5.96
CA LEU A 486 32.48 -3.14 6.25
C LEU A 486 30.99 -3.03 6.63
N TRP A 487 30.63 -2.00 7.39
CA TRP A 487 29.24 -1.70 7.75
C TRP A 487 28.44 -1.18 6.56
N LEU A 488 29.02 -0.25 5.79
CA LEU A 488 28.42 0.32 4.59
C LEU A 488 28.17 -0.74 3.52
N ASP A 489 29.03 -1.76 3.39
CA ASP A 489 28.85 -2.88 2.46
C ASP A 489 27.79 -3.90 2.94
N GLY A 490 27.36 -3.84 4.20
CA GLY A 490 26.40 -4.78 4.79
C GLY A 490 27.03 -6.11 5.23
N LYS A 491 28.37 -6.21 5.23
CA LYS A 491 29.10 -7.37 5.79
C LYS A 491 28.91 -7.47 7.30
N GLN A 492 28.65 -6.34 7.96
CA GLN A 492 28.28 -6.24 9.36
C GLN A 492 27.09 -5.30 9.50
N GLN A 493 26.09 -5.71 10.28
CA GLN A 493 24.86 -4.94 10.43
C GLN A 493 24.96 -3.84 11.48
N THR A 494 25.90 -3.91 12.42
CA THR A 494 26.03 -2.93 13.51
C THR A 494 27.42 -2.30 13.54
N LEU A 495 27.45 -0.95 13.54
CA LEU A 495 28.64 -0.15 13.78
C LEU A 495 28.47 0.63 15.10
N PHE A 496 29.26 0.25 16.10
CA PHE A 496 29.30 0.90 17.41
C PHE A 496 30.41 1.94 17.46
N CYS A 497 30.06 3.18 17.78
CA CYS A 497 30.97 4.31 17.79
C CYS A 497 31.08 4.96 19.17
N PRO A 498 31.82 4.33 20.11
CA PRO A 498 32.02 4.90 21.43
C PRO A 498 32.95 6.12 21.35
N GLY A 499 32.68 7.13 22.16
CA GLY A 499 33.54 8.31 22.24
C GLY A 499 33.39 9.06 23.55
N ILE A 500 34.49 9.65 24.00
CA ILE A 500 34.50 10.46 25.23
C ILE A 500 33.57 11.70 25.09
N PRO A 501 33.11 12.29 26.20
CA PRO A 501 32.45 13.59 26.18
C PRO A 501 33.24 14.63 25.35
N GLY A 502 32.57 15.41 24.50
CA GLY A 502 33.23 16.45 23.72
C GLY A 502 34.11 15.98 22.55
N ALA A 503 34.14 14.68 22.22
CA ALA A 503 34.95 14.15 21.11
C ALA A 503 34.42 14.50 19.69
N GLY A 504 33.19 15.01 19.57
CA GLY A 504 32.55 15.31 18.28
C GLY A 504 31.62 14.21 17.72
N LYS A 505 31.07 13.35 18.60
CA LYS A 505 30.15 12.25 18.20
C LYS A 505 28.98 12.71 17.33
N THR A 506 28.24 13.72 17.80
CA THR A 506 27.07 14.29 17.10
C THR A 506 27.43 14.85 15.74
N ILE A 507 28.57 15.53 15.63
CA ILE A 507 29.07 16.05 14.35
C ILE A 507 29.41 14.89 13.40
N LEU A 508 30.10 13.86 13.87
CA LEU A 508 30.40 12.68 13.05
C LEU A 508 29.14 11.90 12.62
N ALA A 509 28.15 11.73 13.50
CA ALA A 509 26.87 11.15 13.15
C ALA A 509 26.19 11.94 12.02
N SER A 510 26.19 13.28 12.11
CA SER A 510 25.63 14.16 11.07
C SER A 510 26.36 14.03 9.73
N ILE A 511 27.70 13.88 9.75
CA ILE A 511 28.52 13.67 8.55
C ILE A 511 28.16 12.34 7.89
N VAL A 512 27.99 11.28 8.70
CA VAL A 512 27.57 9.97 8.18
C VAL A 512 26.18 10.06 7.56
N ILE A 513 25.21 10.68 8.23
CA ILE A 513 23.85 10.83 7.71
C ILE A 513 23.86 11.60 6.37
N ASP A 514 24.59 12.71 6.29
CA ASP A 514 24.74 13.50 5.06
C ASP A 514 25.41 12.69 3.93
N HIS A 515 26.45 11.92 4.26
CA HIS A 515 27.11 11.03 3.31
C HIS A 515 26.15 9.96 2.77
N LEU A 516 25.41 9.27 3.64
CA LEU A 516 24.44 8.25 3.24
C LEU A 516 23.35 8.85 2.34
N GLN A 517 22.82 10.03 2.69
CA GLN A 517 21.76 10.69 1.91
C GLN A 517 22.23 11.16 0.53
N ARG A 518 23.52 11.47 0.35
CA ARG A 518 24.08 11.92 -0.93
C ARG A 518 24.57 10.80 -1.82
N GLU A 519 25.27 9.83 -1.25
CA GLU A 519 26.03 8.82 -2.01
C GLU A 519 25.26 7.50 -2.21
N ILE A 520 24.24 7.22 -1.39
CA ILE A 520 23.42 6.00 -1.54
C ILE A 520 22.21 6.26 -2.45
N SER A 521 21.77 5.20 -3.14
CA SER A 521 20.52 5.22 -3.92
C SER A 521 19.36 5.80 -3.12
N ARG A 522 18.59 6.69 -3.75
CA ARG A 522 17.35 7.25 -3.19
C ARG A 522 16.31 6.20 -2.81
N GLU A 523 16.45 4.98 -3.32
CA GLU A 523 15.56 3.85 -3.01
C GLU A 523 15.93 3.15 -1.69
N THR A 524 17.08 3.47 -1.09
CA THR A 524 17.52 2.93 0.21
C THR A 524 17.24 3.95 1.32
N PRO A 525 16.24 3.73 2.19
CA PRO A 525 15.89 4.70 3.20
C PRO A 525 16.96 4.86 4.28
N VAL A 526 17.22 6.11 4.65
CA VAL A 526 18.11 6.50 5.75
C VAL A 526 17.29 7.17 6.84
N ALA A 527 17.14 6.49 7.98
CA ALA A 527 16.51 7.03 9.17
C ALA A 527 17.56 7.40 10.22
N TYR A 528 17.26 8.40 11.05
CA TYR A 528 18.15 8.81 12.13
C TYR A 528 17.41 9.35 13.35
N LEU A 529 18.05 9.26 14.52
CA LEU A 529 17.55 9.76 15.79
C LEU A 529 18.66 10.48 16.56
N TYR A 530 18.40 11.70 17.03
CA TYR A 530 19.27 12.39 17.98
C TYR A 530 18.74 12.22 19.41
N CYS A 531 19.50 11.55 20.26
CA CYS A 531 19.21 11.43 21.69
C CYS A 531 19.71 12.67 22.42
N SER A 532 18.88 13.20 23.32
CA SER A 532 19.19 14.42 24.08
C SER A 532 18.73 14.25 25.52
N TYR A 533 19.63 14.53 26.45
CA TYR A 533 19.36 14.45 27.89
C TYR A 533 18.14 15.29 28.31
N ASP A 534 18.01 16.50 27.75
CA ASP A 534 17.01 17.49 28.17
C ASP A 534 15.57 17.08 27.79
N GLN A 535 15.40 16.11 26.90
CA GLN A 535 14.10 15.67 26.40
C GLN A 535 13.71 14.25 26.85
N ARG A 536 14.42 13.67 27.83
CA ARG A 536 14.23 12.28 28.30
C ARG A 536 12.77 11.90 28.59
N GLN A 537 11.94 12.84 29.05
CA GLN A 537 10.52 12.57 29.36
C GLN A 537 9.63 12.42 28.12
N ILE A 538 10.01 13.01 26.99
CA ILE A 538 9.23 13.00 25.73
C ILE A 538 9.78 11.94 24.75
N GLN A 539 11.05 11.58 24.89
CA GLN A 539 11.77 10.63 24.03
C GLN A 539 11.49 9.15 24.34
N THR A 540 10.24 8.76 24.56
CA THR A 540 9.88 7.34 24.77
C THR A 540 10.22 6.49 23.53
N ALA A 541 10.46 5.18 23.71
CA ALA A 541 10.78 4.28 22.60
C ALA A 541 9.69 4.29 21.51
N SER A 542 8.41 4.47 21.88
CA SER A 542 7.27 4.53 20.95
C SER A 542 7.37 5.73 20.03
N ASN A 543 7.60 6.91 20.61
CA ASN A 543 7.76 8.13 19.83
C ASN A 543 8.94 8.00 18.87
N ARG A 544 10.05 7.39 19.32
CA ARG A 544 11.25 7.16 18.51
C ARG A 544 11.02 6.19 17.35
N LEU A 545 10.33 5.07 17.57
CA LEU A 545 9.97 4.16 16.47
C LEU A 545 9.02 4.82 15.46
N SER A 546 8.06 5.60 15.94
CA SER A 546 7.14 6.32 15.06
C SER A 546 7.88 7.33 14.17
N ILE A 547 8.91 7.99 14.70
CA ILE A 547 9.82 8.84 13.94
C ILE A 547 10.58 8.05 12.87
N VAL A 548 11.14 6.88 13.21
CA VAL A 548 11.85 6.02 12.24
C VAL A 548 10.90 5.58 11.12
N LEU A 549 9.70 5.09 11.48
CA LEU A 549 8.69 4.67 10.50
C LEU A 549 8.30 5.84 9.59
N ARG A 550 8.05 7.03 10.15
CA ARG A 550 7.77 8.23 9.36
C ARG A 550 8.89 8.55 8.37
N GLN A 551 10.15 8.59 8.82
CA GLN A 551 11.29 8.93 7.96
C GLN A 551 11.50 7.92 6.82
N ILE A 552 11.30 6.63 7.08
CA ILE A 552 11.36 5.60 6.05
C ILE A 552 10.24 5.83 5.04
N LEU A 553 9.01 6.01 5.51
CA LEU A 553 7.85 6.22 4.65
C LEU A 553 7.98 7.46 3.79
N GLU A 554 8.56 8.56 4.29
CA GLU A 554 8.82 9.78 3.52
C GLU A 554 9.68 9.52 2.28
N GLN A 555 10.63 8.60 2.38
CA GLN A 555 11.61 8.28 1.32
C GLN A 555 11.08 7.27 0.29
N LEU A 556 9.97 6.57 0.56
CA LEU A 556 9.41 5.60 -0.39
C LEU A 556 8.71 6.30 -1.55
N SER A 557 9.10 5.98 -2.79
CA SER A 557 8.52 6.54 -4.01
C SER A 557 7.14 5.97 -4.39
N GLY A 558 6.73 4.84 -3.78
CA GLY A 558 5.46 4.17 -4.03
C GLY A 558 4.28 4.60 -3.14
N PRO A 559 3.09 3.98 -3.32
CA PRO A 559 1.95 4.16 -2.43
C PRO A 559 2.30 3.73 -1.00
N VAL A 560 1.57 4.26 -0.02
CA VAL A 560 1.78 3.90 1.39
C VAL A 560 1.51 2.39 1.57
N PRO A 561 2.41 1.63 2.22
CA PRO A 561 2.23 0.20 2.45
C PRO A 561 0.88 -0.12 3.13
N ALA A 562 0.26 -1.23 2.73
CA ALA A 562 -1.08 -1.60 3.19
C ALA A 562 -1.13 -1.85 4.71
N SER A 563 -0.04 -2.32 5.31
CA SER A 563 0.12 -2.49 6.76
C SER A 563 -0.02 -1.16 7.50
N VAL A 564 0.67 -0.11 7.02
CA VAL A 564 0.62 1.24 7.58
C VAL A 564 -0.76 1.87 7.40
N ARG A 565 -1.37 1.70 6.23
CA ARG A 565 -2.74 2.20 5.97
C ARG A 565 -3.76 1.56 6.91
N SER A 566 -3.69 0.24 7.08
CA SER A 566 -4.56 -0.50 8.00
C SER A 566 -4.36 -0.04 9.44
N LEU A 567 -3.12 0.20 9.85
CA LEU A 567 -2.80 0.72 11.18
C LEU A 567 -3.42 2.11 11.40
N TYR A 568 -3.25 3.03 10.44
CA TYR A 568 -3.83 4.37 10.49
C TYR A 568 -5.36 4.32 10.63
N GLU A 569 -6.04 3.55 9.78
CA GLU A 569 -7.50 3.45 9.78
C GLU A 569 -8.06 2.90 11.11
N GLN A 570 -7.38 1.91 11.72
CA GLN A 570 -7.78 1.33 13.00
C GLN A 570 -7.71 2.32 14.16
N HIS A 571 -6.68 3.17 14.18
CA HIS A 571 -6.44 4.13 15.25
C HIS A 571 -7.16 5.46 15.04
N GLU A 572 -7.35 5.89 13.79
CA GLU A 572 -8.16 7.07 13.45
C GLU A 572 -9.60 6.87 13.91
N ALA A 573 -10.20 5.71 13.64
CA ALA A 573 -11.56 5.39 14.08
C ALA A 573 -11.75 5.44 15.60
N ARG A 574 -10.66 5.27 16.37
CA ARG A 574 -10.66 5.23 17.84
C ARG A 574 -10.07 6.50 18.47
N SER A 575 -9.62 7.47 17.67
CA SER A 575 -8.91 8.67 18.13
C SER A 575 -7.75 8.34 19.08
N SER A 576 -6.96 7.29 18.77
CA SER A 576 -5.86 6.82 19.61
C SER A 576 -4.52 6.83 18.86
N LYS A 577 -3.41 6.73 19.61
CA LYS A 577 -2.05 6.56 19.07
C LYS A 577 -1.70 5.07 18.96
N PRO A 578 -0.82 4.68 18.02
CA PRO A 578 -0.38 3.30 17.88
C PRO A 578 0.44 2.88 19.10
N THR A 579 0.33 1.61 19.51
CA THR A 579 1.12 1.08 20.61
C THR A 579 2.55 0.74 20.15
N MET A 580 3.45 0.48 21.11
CA MET A 580 4.80 -0.01 20.81
C MET A 580 4.77 -1.22 19.89
N LYS A 581 3.93 -2.21 20.20
CA LYS A 581 3.82 -3.44 19.42
C LYS A 581 3.34 -3.16 18.00
N ASP A 582 2.33 -2.30 17.85
CA ASP A 582 1.80 -1.96 16.54
C ASP A 582 2.86 -1.30 15.65
N LEU A 583 3.66 -0.38 16.22
CA LEU A 583 4.77 0.28 15.52
C LEU A 583 5.86 -0.72 15.15
N SER A 584 6.26 -1.59 16.07
CA SER A 584 7.27 -2.62 15.86
C SER A 584 6.88 -3.59 14.73
N ASP A 585 5.68 -4.17 14.81
CA ASP A 585 5.19 -5.14 13.83
C ASP A 585 5.06 -4.49 12.44
N THR A 586 4.57 -3.25 12.40
CA THR A 586 4.42 -2.49 11.15
C THR A 586 5.78 -2.12 10.54
N LEU A 587 6.70 -1.60 11.35
CA LEU A 587 8.03 -1.21 10.92
C LEU A 587 8.83 -2.42 10.42
N LEU A 588 8.74 -3.56 11.10
CA LEU A 588 9.35 -4.81 10.64
C LEU A 588 8.79 -5.24 9.28
N GLY A 589 7.46 -5.22 9.12
CA GLY A 589 6.81 -5.53 7.86
C GLY A 589 7.28 -4.62 6.71
N VAL A 590 7.39 -3.32 6.96
CA VAL A 590 7.91 -2.36 5.96
C VAL A 590 9.38 -2.64 5.64
N VAL A 591 10.24 -2.86 6.64
CA VAL A 591 11.67 -3.13 6.42
C VAL A 591 11.91 -4.44 5.66
N MET A 592 11.06 -5.45 5.86
CA MET A 592 11.13 -6.73 5.13
C MET A 592 10.85 -6.59 3.62
N GLU A 593 10.10 -5.56 3.21
CA GLU A 593 9.83 -5.26 1.80
C GLU A 593 10.96 -4.47 1.13
N LEU A 594 11.91 -3.95 1.90
CA LEU A 594 13.04 -3.16 1.39
C LEU A 594 14.22 -4.04 0.99
N ASP A 595 15.01 -3.56 0.03
CA ASP A 595 16.30 -4.17 -0.30
C ASP A 595 17.32 -3.93 0.81
N ARG A 596 17.30 -2.73 1.40
CA ARG A 596 18.17 -2.30 2.50
C ARG A 596 17.62 -1.04 3.16
N ALA A 597 17.98 -0.80 4.42
CA ALA A 597 17.73 0.46 5.13
C ALA A 597 18.87 0.77 6.10
N PHE A 598 19.07 2.06 6.41
CA PHE A 598 20.03 2.52 7.42
C PHE A 598 19.31 3.20 8.58
N LEU A 599 19.78 2.94 9.81
CA LEU A 599 19.37 3.66 11.01
C LEU A 599 20.61 4.19 11.73
N VAL A 600 20.72 5.50 11.91
CA VAL A 600 21.80 6.15 12.66
C VAL A 600 21.25 6.76 13.95
N VAL A 601 21.76 6.36 15.11
CA VAL A 601 21.32 6.89 16.41
C VAL A 601 22.48 7.60 17.09
N ASP A 602 22.35 8.91 17.30
CA ASP A 602 23.35 9.71 18.00
C ASP A 602 23.09 9.73 19.51
N ALA A 603 24.16 9.62 20.30
CA ALA A 603 24.21 9.79 21.74
C ALA A 603 23.23 8.91 22.53
N LEU A 604 23.14 7.61 22.21
CA LEU A 604 22.14 6.71 22.82
C LEU A 604 22.18 6.66 24.36
N ASP A 605 23.35 6.94 24.98
CA ASP A 605 23.49 7.04 26.44
C ASP A 605 22.73 8.22 27.07
N GLU A 606 22.25 9.17 26.26
CA GLU A 606 21.44 10.28 26.71
C GLU A 606 19.95 9.92 26.88
N CYS A 607 19.50 8.76 26.37
CA CYS A 607 18.18 8.22 26.68
C CYS A 607 18.08 7.72 28.14
N SER A 608 16.85 7.52 28.62
CA SER A 608 16.64 6.72 29.84
C SER A 608 17.07 5.28 29.62
N GLU A 609 17.46 4.58 30.69
CA GLU A 609 17.90 3.18 30.60
C GLU A 609 16.81 2.26 30.02
N GLU A 610 15.56 2.51 30.40
CA GLU A 610 14.39 1.80 29.87
C GLU A 610 14.23 2.03 28.36
N THR A 611 14.24 3.29 27.91
CA THR A 611 14.13 3.62 26.48
C THR A 611 15.29 3.05 25.67
N CYS A 612 16.51 3.11 26.20
CA CYS A 612 17.69 2.54 25.54
C CYS A 612 17.52 1.02 25.33
N ARG A 613 17.10 0.29 26.38
CA ARG A 613 16.86 -1.15 26.32
C ARG A 613 15.78 -1.49 25.30
N GLU A 614 14.63 -0.82 25.37
CA GLU A 614 13.52 -1.05 24.45
C GLU A 614 13.94 -0.77 23.00
N LEU A 615 14.59 0.35 22.71
CA LEU A 615 15.05 0.67 21.36
C LEU A 615 16.02 -0.39 20.82
N LEU A 616 16.98 -0.84 21.63
CA LEU A 616 17.92 -1.87 21.22
C LEU A 616 17.24 -3.21 20.92
N ASP A 617 16.25 -3.60 21.72
CA ASP A 617 15.47 -4.82 21.46
C ASP A 617 14.71 -4.73 20.13
N GLN A 618 14.17 -3.55 19.82
CA GLN A 618 13.48 -3.30 18.55
C GLN A 618 14.45 -3.30 17.36
N VAL A 619 15.60 -2.66 17.49
CA VAL A 619 16.64 -2.67 16.44
C VAL A 619 17.12 -4.10 16.17
N ARG A 620 17.35 -4.91 17.21
CA ARG A 620 17.73 -6.33 17.05
C ARG A 620 16.64 -7.12 16.33
N SER A 621 15.37 -6.87 16.66
CA SER A 621 14.23 -7.47 15.94
C SER A 621 14.25 -7.09 14.46
N LEU A 622 14.45 -5.81 14.13
CA LEU A 622 14.54 -5.35 12.74
C LEU A 622 15.74 -5.93 11.99
N GLN A 623 16.89 -6.07 12.65
CA GLN A 623 18.10 -6.65 12.06
C GLN A 623 17.95 -8.14 11.71
N SER A 624 17.03 -8.87 12.37
CA SER A 624 16.71 -10.26 12.03
C SER A 624 16.18 -10.43 10.59
N SER A 625 15.68 -9.36 9.98
CA SER A 625 15.31 -9.34 8.55
C SER A 625 16.51 -9.47 7.60
N GLY A 626 17.73 -9.19 8.07
CA GLY A 626 18.92 -9.08 7.23
C GLY A 626 19.08 -7.73 6.51
N LYS A 627 18.09 -6.83 6.62
CA LYS A 627 17.97 -5.64 5.75
C LYS A 627 18.40 -4.31 6.39
N LEU A 628 18.48 -4.25 7.71
CA LEU A 628 18.80 -3.03 8.45
C LEU A 628 20.28 -2.95 8.83
N SER A 629 20.95 -1.88 8.40
CA SER A 629 22.27 -1.46 8.90
C SER A 629 22.10 -0.39 9.98
N PHE A 630 22.62 -0.65 11.17
CA PHE A 630 22.50 0.19 12.35
C PHE A 630 23.85 0.79 12.74
N MET A 631 23.91 2.12 12.87
CA MET A 631 25.05 2.81 13.47
C MET A 631 24.58 3.53 14.72
N VAL A 632 25.42 3.51 15.75
CA VAL A 632 25.12 4.21 17.00
C VAL A 632 26.34 4.85 17.61
N THR A 633 26.19 6.09 18.08
CA THR A 633 27.20 6.76 18.90
C THR A 633 26.77 6.73 20.37
N SER A 634 27.72 6.56 21.29
CA SER A 634 27.46 6.66 22.71
C SER A 634 28.73 6.87 23.53
N ARG A 635 28.61 7.07 24.84
CA ARG A 635 29.71 6.91 25.79
C ARG A 635 30.10 5.43 25.97
N PRO A 636 31.36 5.13 26.34
CA PRO A 636 31.84 3.76 26.59
C PRO A 636 31.03 2.97 27.65
N SER A 637 30.22 3.63 28.47
CA SER A 637 29.36 2.99 29.47
C SER A 637 28.36 1.99 28.89
N LEU A 638 27.97 2.14 27.62
CA LEU A 638 27.04 1.22 26.94
C LEU A 638 27.75 0.10 26.15
N GLU A 639 29.06 -0.05 26.27
CA GLU A 639 29.83 -1.00 25.47
C GLU A 639 29.35 -2.45 25.61
N TYR A 640 28.90 -2.84 26.81
CA TYR A 640 28.36 -4.18 27.07
C TYR A 640 27.14 -4.55 26.21
N ALA A 641 26.40 -3.57 25.69
CA ALA A 641 25.19 -3.81 24.90
C ALA A 641 25.49 -4.16 23.41
N PHE A 642 26.75 -3.99 22.99
CA PHE A 642 27.21 -4.11 21.60
C PHE A 642 28.30 -5.17 21.42
N ASP A 643 28.33 -6.18 22.29
CA ASP A 643 29.27 -7.29 22.15
C ASP A 643 29.13 -7.98 20.79
N GLY A 644 30.26 -8.16 20.09
CA GLY A 644 30.31 -8.70 18.72
C GLY A 644 30.05 -7.69 17.58
N ALA A 645 29.72 -6.43 17.85
CA ALA A 645 29.60 -5.40 16.81
C ALA A 645 30.98 -4.89 16.32
N ILE A 646 31.04 -4.32 15.10
CA ILE A 646 32.23 -3.56 14.68
C ILE A 646 32.32 -2.30 15.54
N ARG A 647 33.51 -2.02 16.06
CA ARG A 647 33.80 -0.84 16.87
C ARG A 647 34.68 0.16 16.12
N LEU A 648 34.33 1.44 16.17
CA LEU A 648 35.15 2.55 15.68
C LEU A 648 35.15 3.71 16.70
N ASP A 649 36.25 3.87 17.43
CA ASP A 649 36.36 4.90 18.48
C ASP A 649 36.34 6.32 17.92
N ILE A 650 35.42 7.15 18.42
CA ILE A 650 35.34 8.56 18.08
C ILE A 650 36.27 9.36 19.02
N ARG A 651 37.35 9.89 18.43
CA ARG A 651 38.29 10.81 19.08
C ARG A 651 38.67 11.94 18.12
N ALA A 652 38.89 13.13 18.67
CA ALA A 652 39.36 14.27 17.89
C ALA A 652 40.73 13.99 17.28
N GLN A 653 40.84 14.10 15.96
CA GLN A 653 42.10 13.90 15.24
C GLN A 653 42.85 15.22 15.09
N GLY A 654 44.19 15.17 15.12
CA GLY A 654 45.04 16.36 15.00
C GLY A 654 44.75 17.17 13.73
N ALA A 655 44.58 16.50 12.58
CA ALA A 655 44.25 17.14 11.31
C ALA A 655 42.87 17.84 11.32
N ASP A 656 41.87 17.23 11.99
CA ASP A 656 40.55 17.84 12.13
C ASP A 656 40.60 19.07 13.06
N ILE A 657 41.37 18.99 14.15
CA ILE A 657 41.60 20.12 15.07
C ILE A 657 42.32 21.26 14.35
N GLU A 658 43.38 20.96 13.58
CA GLU A 658 44.12 21.96 12.79
C GLU A 658 43.18 22.70 11.83
N CYS A 659 42.40 21.95 11.04
CA CYS A 659 41.39 22.53 10.14
C CYS A 659 40.38 23.42 10.87
N TYR A 660 39.94 23.00 12.07
CA TYR A 660 39.05 23.80 12.91
C TYR A 660 39.71 25.09 13.39
N LEU A 661 40.93 25.03 13.92
CA LEU A 661 41.68 26.20 14.40
C LEU A 661 41.96 27.21 13.28
N ASP A 662 42.24 26.72 12.06
CA ASP A 662 42.47 27.56 10.89
C ASP A 662 41.30 28.48 10.56
N SER A 663 40.08 28.02 10.80
CA SER A 663 38.87 28.83 10.60
C SER A 663 38.70 29.96 11.64
N ARG A 664 39.51 29.97 12.70
CA ARG A 664 39.32 30.84 13.88
C ARG A 664 40.46 31.84 14.10
N TRP A 665 41.49 31.84 13.25
CA TRP A 665 42.62 32.78 13.41
C TRP A 665 42.22 34.25 13.37
N SER A 666 41.14 34.58 12.65
CA SER A 666 40.57 35.94 12.60
C SER A 666 40.08 36.45 13.96
N GLU A 667 39.78 35.55 14.91
CA GLU A 667 39.32 35.89 16.26
C GLU A 667 40.46 36.34 17.19
N LEU A 668 41.73 36.04 16.84
CA LEU A 668 42.90 36.44 17.64
C LEU A 668 43.47 37.79 17.17
N SER A 669 44.33 38.38 17.98
CA SER A 669 44.95 39.68 17.65
C SER A 669 45.79 39.62 16.35
N ARG A 670 45.82 40.74 15.60
CA ARG A 670 46.59 40.86 14.33
C ARG A 670 48.07 40.47 14.46
N SER A 671 48.66 40.65 15.64
CA SER A 671 50.06 40.29 15.90
C SER A 671 50.34 38.79 15.80
N VAL A 672 49.33 37.94 16.01
CA VAL A 672 49.39 36.48 15.83
C VAL A 672 48.95 36.08 14.42
N GLN A 673 47.95 36.76 13.86
CA GLN A 673 47.45 36.47 12.51
C GLN A 673 48.54 36.52 11.43
N GLN A 674 49.59 37.33 11.63
CA GLN A 674 50.71 37.49 10.71
C GLN A 674 51.96 36.66 11.07
N ASP A 675 51.93 35.91 12.17
CA ASP A 675 53.06 35.13 12.68
C ASP A 675 52.79 33.62 12.53
N GLU A 676 53.21 33.06 11.41
CA GLU A 676 53.01 31.64 11.09
C GLU A 676 53.73 30.69 12.05
N ILE A 677 54.85 31.12 12.66
CA ILE A 677 55.58 30.31 13.63
C ILE A 677 54.76 30.20 14.92
N LEU A 678 54.19 31.32 15.37
CA LEU A 678 53.36 31.34 16.57
C LEU A 678 52.04 30.57 16.35
N LYS A 679 51.41 30.67 15.17
CA LYS A 679 50.25 29.84 14.81
C LYS A 679 50.58 28.36 14.91
N LEU A 680 51.65 27.91 14.26
CA LEU A 680 52.07 26.51 14.27
C LEU A 680 52.36 26.01 15.70
N LYS A 681 52.98 26.86 16.53
CA LYS A 681 53.19 26.56 17.95
C LYS A 681 51.87 26.42 18.72
N ILE A 682 50.91 27.34 18.53
CA ILE A 682 49.58 27.28 19.15
C ILE A 682 48.86 25.99 18.73
N THR A 683 48.80 25.72 17.43
CA THR A 683 48.16 24.52 16.87
C THR A 683 48.73 23.25 17.47
N GLN A 684 50.06 23.08 17.43
CA GLN A 684 50.69 21.87 17.93
C GLN A 684 50.49 21.70 19.44
N GLN A 685 50.54 22.79 20.20
CA GLN A 685 50.34 22.75 21.64
C GLN A 685 48.90 22.38 21.99
N ILE A 686 47.90 22.98 21.33
CA ILE A 686 46.49 22.59 21.54
C ILE A 686 46.27 21.12 21.18
N ILE A 687 46.73 20.66 20.02
CA ILE A 687 46.59 19.26 19.59
C ILE A 687 47.15 18.29 20.64
N ASN A 688 48.31 18.61 21.22
CA ASN A 688 48.96 17.76 22.21
C ASN A 688 48.21 17.71 23.56
N LEU A 689 47.47 18.76 23.91
CA LEU A 689 46.83 18.89 25.24
C LEU A 689 45.42 18.32 25.30
N VAL A 690 44.72 18.23 24.16
CA VAL A 690 43.28 17.95 24.14
C VAL A 690 42.89 16.48 24.28
N ASP A 691 43.86 15.54 24.18
CA ASP A 691 43.69 14.08 24.33
C ASP A 691 42.45 13.47 23.65
N GLY A 692 42.12 13.97 22.45
CA GLY A 692 40.98 13.50 21.66
C GLY A 692 39.62 14.12 22.03
N MET A 693 39.60 15.16 22.87
CA MET A 693 38.41 15.95 23.21
C MET A 693 38.37 17.26 22.42
N PHE A 694 37.52 17.32 21.40
CA PHE A 694 37.36 18.51 20.54
C PHE A 694 36.92 19.75 21.32
N LEU A 695 36.03 19.58 22.30
CA LEU A 695 35.57 20.66 23.18
C LEU A 695 36.72 21.37 23.91
N LEU A 696 37.72 20.61 24.35
CA LEU A 696 38.87 21.16 25.07
C LEU A 696 39.72 22.04 24.14
N ALA A 697 39.80 21.71 22.84
CA ALA A 697 40.46 22.55 21.84
C ALA A 697 39.78 23.91 21.73
N THR A 698 38.45 23.93 21.69
CA THR A 698 37.64 25.16 21.68
C THR A 698 37.91 26.02 22.92
N LEU A 699 37.83 25.42 24.12
CA LEU A 699 38.03 26.14 25.38
C LEU A 699 39.46 26.69 25.52
N HIS A 700 40.48 25.89 25.17
CA HIS A 700 41.86 26.34 25.16
C HIS A 700 42.09 27.50 24.20
N PHE A 701 41.58 27.41 22.98
CA PHE A 701 41.69 28.49 22.00
C PHE A 701 41.02 29.78 22.49
N ASP A 702 39.85 29.67 23.12
CA ASP A 702 39.13 30.82 23.67
C ASP A 702 39.91 31.56 24.77
N THR A 703 40.77 30.87 25.52
CA THR A 703 41.66 31.52 26.51
C THR A 703 42.70 32.45 25.88
N LEU A 704 42.93 32.35 24.57
CA LEU A 704 43.92 33.13 23.84
C LEU A 704 43.32 34.43 23.27
N LYS A 705 41.99 34.56 23.22
CA LYS A 705 41.27 35.67 22.57
C LYS A 705 41.54 37.04 23.20
N ASP A 706 41.79 37.10 24.50
CA ASP A 706 42.06 38.33 25.23
C ASP A 706 43.55 38.74 25.22
N LYS A 707 44.44 37.88 24.70
CA LYS A 707 45.89 38.17 24.64
C LYS A 707 46.21 39.13 23.49
N ARG A 708 47.22 39.98 23.68
CA ARG A 708 47.58 41.06 22.73
C ARG A 708 49.04 41.02 22.32
N THR A 709 49.91 40.51 23.18
CA THR A 709 51.37 40.42 22.93
C THR A 709 51.83 38.97 22.78
N LYS A 710 52.88 38.72 21.98
CA LYS A 710 53.44 37.36 21.79
C LYS A 710 53.82 36.69 23.12
N ASN A 711 54.31 37.46 24.08
CA ASN A 711 54.68 36.95 25.41
C ASN A 711 53.44 36.55 26.23
N GLU A 712 52.32 37.27 26.11
CA GLU A 712 51.05 36.85 26.72
C GLU A 712 50.52 35.56 26.11
N PHE A 713 50.63 35.40 24.78
CA PHE A 713 50.29 34.13 24.13
C PHE A 713 51.17 32.98 24.65
N HIS A 714 52.49 33.15 24.72
CA HIS A 714 53.37 32.13 25.27
C HIS A 714 53.03 31.75 26.72
N ARG A 715 52.82 32.74 27.60
CA ARG A 715 52.43 32.48 28.99
C ARG A 715 51.07 31.78 29.10
N ALA A 716 50.11 32.18 28.26
CA ALA A 716 48.79 31.56 28.24
C ALA A 716 48.87 30.10 27.78
N LEU A 717 49.64 29.83 26.73
CA LEU A 717 49.91 28.49 26.23
C LEU A 717 50.57 27.59 27.29
N ASP A 718 51.59 28.09 27.99
CA ASP A 718 52.29 27.34 29.05
C ASP A 718 51.39 27.05 30.26
N ALA A 719 50.35 27.87 30.47
CA ALA A 719 49.38 27.73 31.55
C ALA A 719 48.11 26.98 31.14
N LEU A 720 48.04 26.41 29.93
CA LEU A 720 46.87 25.65 29.51
C LEU A 720 46.70 24.38 30.35
N PRO A 721 45.47 24.11 30.82
CA PRO A 721 45.18 22.88 31.55
C PRO A 721 45.54 21.62 30.77
N HIS A 722 45.98 20.56 31.46
CA HIS A 722 46.36 19.29 30.84
C HIS A 722 46.08 18.09 31.76
N GLY A 723 46.02 16.89 31.17
CA GLY A 723 45.72 15.65 31.89
C GLY A 723 44.24 15.48 32.24
N SER A 724 43.94 14.54 33.15
CA SER A 724 42.56 14.12 33.46
C SER A 724 41.68 15.19 34.11
N GLY A 725 42.28 16.25 34.68
CA GLY A 725 41.57 17.40 35.25
C GLY A 725 41.37 18.57 34.29
N ALA A 726 41.92 18.51 33.06
CA ALA A 726 42.02 19.65 32.15
C ALA A 726 40.66 20.29 31.82
N LEU A 727 39.63 19.47 31.63
CA LEU A 727 38.29 19.97 31.30
C LEU A 727 37.69 20.80 32.45
N LYS A 728 37.82 20.32 33.69
CA LYS A 728 37.31 21.04 34.86
C LYS A 728 38.05 22.36 35.04
N GLU A 729 39.37 22.35 34.93
CA GLU A 729 40.20 23.56 35.04
C GLU A 729 39.93 24.53 33.89
N ALA A 730 39.64 24.05 32.68
CA ALA A 730 39.21 24.89 31.57
C ALA A 730 37.86 25.59 31.85
N TYR A 731 36.92 24.91 32.50
CA TYR A 731 35.68 25.51 32.98
C TYR A 731 35.91 26.49 34.13
N ASP A 732 36.75 26.16 35.11
CA ASP A 732 37.13 27.05 36.21
C ASP A 732 37.72 28.36 35.66
N ASN A 733 38.59 28.26 34.65
CA ASN A 733 39.16 29.41 33.94
C ASN A 733 38.10 30.22 33.18
N ALA A 734 37.09 29.58 32.57
CA ALA A 734 35.99 30.28 31.92
C ALA A 734 35.12 31.02 32.94
N MET A 735 34.79 30.38 34.05
CA MET A 735 34.06 31.01 35.15
C MET A 735 34.84 32.15 35.80
N GLU A 736 36.16 32.01 35.93
CA GLU A 736 37.00 33.10 36.43
C GLU A 736 36.95 34.31 35.50
N ARG A 737 36.97 34.11 34.17
CA ARG A 737 36.78 35.20 33.20
C ARG A 737 35.43 35.88 33.38
N ILE A 738 34.34 35.14 33.59
CA ILE A 738 33.01 35.70 33.88
C ILE A 738 33.04 36.49 35.20
N ASN A 739 33.62 35.92 36.26
CA ASN A 739 33.62 36.53 37.58
C ASN A 739 34.47 37.81 37.69
N ARG A 740 35.47 37.96 36.82
CA ARG A 740 36.35 39.15 36.73
C ARG A 740 35.75 40.30 35.91
N GLN A 741 34.61 40.10 35.24
CA GLN A 741 33.92 41.17 34.52
C GLN A 741 33.36 42.23 35.48
N ARG A 742 32.84 43.32 34.92
CA ARG A 742 32.12 44.33 35.72
C ARG A 742 30.89 43.67 36.35
N VAL A 743 30.43 44.23 37.47
CA VAL A 743 29.32 43.66 38.26
C VAL A 743 28.10 43.38 37.38
N ASN A 744 27.68 44.38 36.60
CA ASN A 744 26.54 44.27 35.69
C ASN A 744 26.74 43.19 34.62
N ASP A 745 27.88 43.18 33.93
CA ASP A 745 28.19 42.22 32.86
C ASP A 745 28.20 40.77 33.41
N ARG A 746 28.77 40.58 34.60
CA ARG A 746 28.78 39.30 35.31
C ARG A 746 27.37 38.83 35.65
N GLU A 747 26.52 39.72 36.16
CA GLU A 747 25.13 39.40 36.50
C GLU A 747 24.33 39.01 35.25
N TRP A 748 24.52 39.69 34.12
CA TRP A 748 23.91 39.32 32.84
C TRP A 748 24.38 37.96 32.33
N ALA A 749 25.69 37.69 32.37
CA ALA A 749 26.23 36.40 31.98
C ALA A 749 25.65 35.26 32.84
N GLN A 750 25.58 35.45 34.16
CA GLN A 750 24.97 34.50 35.08
C GLN A 750 23.48 34.30 34.78
N ARG A 751 22.73 35.37 34.54
CA ARG A 751 21.29 35.31 34.25
C ARG A 751 20.98 34.54 32.95
N ILE A 752 21.77 34.73 31.90
CA ILE A 752 21.65 33.95 30.66
C ILE A 752 21.94 32.48 30.91
N ILE A 753 23.07 32.19 31.55
CA ILE A 753 23.48 30.82 31.82
C ILE A 753 22.42 30.10 32.68
N SER A 754 21.85 30.77 33.68
CA SER A 754 20.76 30.24 34.49
C SER A 754 19.53 29.87 33.66
N TRP A 755 19.08 30.74 32.75
CA TRP A 755 17.97 30.43 31.85
C TRP A 755 18.28 29.25 30.94
N VAL A 756 19.49 29.20 30.38
CA VAL A 756 19.90 28.11 29.48
C VAL A 756 19.97 26.76 30.21
N ILE A 757 20.41 26.74 31.47
CA ILE A 757 20.53 25.51 32.28
C ILE A 757 19.17 25.02 32.77
N HIS A 758 18.32 25.92 33.25
CA HIS A 758 17.08 25.53 33.92
C HIS A 758 15.88 25.49 33.00
N ALA A 759 15.97 26.01 31.78
CA ALA A 759 14.87 25.92 30.84
C ALA A 759 14.57 24.46 30.47
N VAL A 760 13.27 24.10 30.54
CA VAL A 760 12.76 22.76 30.17
C VAL A 760 13.12 22.33 28.73
N ARG A 761 13.29 23.30 27.83
CA ARG A 761 13.81 23.11 26.48
C ARG A 761 14.69 24.31 26.11
N PRO A 762 15.59 24.17 25.12
CA PRO A 762 16.30 25.32 24.57
C PRO A 762 15.34 26.45 24.18
N LEU A 763 15.66 27.67 24.61
CA LEU A 763 14.87 28.86 24.34
C LEU A 763 15.28 29.47 23.01
N ARG A 764 14.30 29.97 22.25
CA ARG A 764 14.58 30.77 21.05
C ARG A 764 15.19 32.11 21.42
N ARG A 765 15.82 32.76 20.44
CA ARG A 765 16.44 34.07 20.61
C ARG A 765 15.47 35.10 21.20
N ASP A 766 14.28 35.23 20.59
CA ASP A 766 13.25 36.15 21.06
C ASP A 766 12.61 35.71 22.39
N GLU A 767 12.48 34.40 22.63
CA GLU A 767 11.98 33.88 23.91
C GLU A 767 12.92 34.24 25.06
N LEU A 768 14.23 34.02 24.88
CA LEU A 768 15.23 34.36 25.87
C LEU A 768 15.32 35.88 26.05
N ARG A 769 15.23 36.66 24.96
CA ARG A 769 15.21 38.13 25.04
C ARG A 769 14.03 38.63 25.89
N HIS A 770 12.84 38.06 25.71
CA HIS A 770 11.67 38.35 26.55
C HIS A 770 11.93 37.93 27.99
N ALA A 771 12.43 36.72 28.22
CA ALA A 771 12.72 36.18 29.56
C ALA A 771 13.72 37.04 30.36
N LEU A 772 14.69 37.63 29.68
CA LEU A 772 15.71 38.51 30.23
C LEU A 772 15.23 39.95 30.48
N ALA A 773 14.17 40.39 29.81
CA ALA A 773 13.63 41.74 29.95
C ALA A 773 12.59 41.86 31.08
N ILE A 774 12.14 40.75 31.66
CA ILE A 774 11.13 40.74 32.74
C ILE A 774 11.76 41.18 34.06
N GLU A 775 11.10 42.09 34.76
CA GLU A 775 11.34 42.44 36.15
C GLU A 775 10.17 42.00 37.05
N LYS A 776 10.45 41.92 38.36
CA LYS A 776 9.46 41.45 39.33
C LYS A 776 8.32 42.47 39.44
N GLY A 777 7.10 42.01 39.16
CA GLY A 777 5.87 42.81 39.27
C GLY A 777 5.43 43.47 37.97
N ASP A 778 6.15 43.25 36.86
CA ASP A 778 5.76 43.73 35.54
C ASP A 778 4.37 43.24 35.12
N ARG A 779 3.66 44.10 34.41
CA ARG A 779 2.35 43.80 33.80
C ARG A 779 2.36 43.89 32.27
N ARG A 780 3.51 44.24 31.70
CA ARG A 780 3.80 44.29 30.26
C ARG A 780 5.31 44.31 30.08
N LEU A 781 5.78 43.96 28.88
CA LEU A 781 7.19 44.18 28.51
C LEU A 781 7.40 45.62 28.06
N GLU A 782 8.42 46.26 28.62
CA GLU A 782 8.92 47.54 28.14
C GLU A 782 10.02 47.28 27.09
N GLU A 783 9.89 47.85 25.89
CA GLU A 783 10.83 47.60 24.79
C GLU A 783 12.26 48.06 25.12
N ASP A 784 12.38 49.12 25.93
CA ASP A 784 13.66 49.67 26.38
C ASP A 784 14.45 48.69 27.29
N ASN A 785 13.80 47.64 27.81
CA ASN A 785 14.44 46.61 28.62
C ASN A 785 14.99 45.44 27.79
N PHE A 786 14.78 45.42 26.46
CA PHE A 786 15.30 44.33 25.63
C PHE A 786 16.81 44.43 25.46
N PRO A 787 17.57 43.40 25.89
CA PRO A 787 19.01 43.40 25.72
C PRO A 787 19.43 43.04 24.28
N ASP A 788 20.61 43.51 23.87
CA ASP A 788 21.31 42.95 22.71
C ASP A 788 21.86 41.57 23.08
N LEU A 789 21.22 40.53 22.56
CA LEU A 789 21.55 39.16 22.94
C LEU A 789 22.93 38.72 22.42
N ASP A 790 23.40 39.24 21.28
CA ASP A 790 24.71 38.88 20.75
C ASP A 790 25.82 39.48 21.62
N GLU A 791 25.63 40.71 22.11
CA GLU A 791 26.51 41.32 23.11
C GLU A 791 26.53 40.49 24.40
N LEU A 792 25.36 40.11 24.93
CA LEU A 792 25.30 39.39 26.21
C LEU A 792 25.83 37.95 26.11
N ILE A 793 25.60 37.22 25.01
CA ILE A 793 26.18 35.88 24.80
C ILE A 793 27.71 35.95 24.81
N SER A 794 28.30 37.04 24.29
CA SER A 794 29.74 37.25 24.33
C SER A 794 30.32 37.33 25.76
N LEU A 795 29.49 37.71 26.74
CA LEU A 795 29.87 37.78 28.16
C LEU A 795 29.99 36.38 28.80
N CYS A 796 29.37 35.35 28.23
CA CYS A 796 29.35 33.99 28.77
C CYS A 796 30.65 33.19 28.55
N ALA A 797 31.75 33.86 28.13
CA ALA A 797 33.10 33.31 28.02
C ALA A 797 33.22 31.99 27.22
N GLY A 798 32.34 31.78 26.23
CA GLY A 798 32.30 30.59 25.38
C GLY A 798 31.51 29.40 25.96
N LEU A 799 30.83 29.58 27.10
CA LEU A 799 30.00 28.54 27.72
C LEU A 799 28.59 28.45 27.12
N VAL A 800 28.13 29.53 26.47
CA VAL A 800 26.82 29.63 25.82
C VAL A 800 27.06 29.94 24.34
N ILE A 801 26.30 29.29 23.47
CA ILE A 801 26.36 29.45 22.02
C ILE A 801 24.96 29.69 21.45
N LEU A 802 24.92 30.37 20.30
CA LEU A 802 23.71 30.59 19.54
C LEU A 802 23.63 29.58 18.38
N ASN A 803 22.51 28.87 18.32
CA ASN A 803 22.14 28.00 17.22
C ASN A 803 21.48 28.82 16.11
N GLN A 804 22.19 29.04 15.00
CA GLN A 804 21.69 29.93 13.93
C GLN A 804 20.51 29.34 13.16
N GLU A 805 20.40 28.01 13.05
CA GLU A 805 19.34 27.37 12.25
C GLU A 805 18.08 27.10 13.06
N ALA A 806 18.22 26.60 14.29
CA ALA A 806 17.08 26.40 15.19
C ALA A 806 16.64 27.71 15.87
N ASP A 807 17.44 28.77 15.73
CA ASP A 807 17.28 30.06 16.40
C ASP A 807 17.22 29.94 17.94
N THR A 808 17.98 29.01 18.53
CA THR A 808 17.97 28.72 19.97
C THR A 808 19.29 29.05 20.66
N VAL A 809 19.22 29.36 21.94
CA VAL A 809 20.39 29.58 22.81
C VAL A 809 20.60 28.37 23.69
N GLN A 810 21.84 27.86 23.72
CA GLN A 810 22.18 26.60 24.38
C GLN A 810 23.60 26.62 24.96
N LEU A 811 23.91 25.66 25.83
CA LEU A 811 25.28 25.48 26.31
C LEU A 811 26.20 25.02 25.18
N VAL A 812 27.49 25.34 25.29
CA VAL A 812 28.49 24.88 24.33
C VAL A 812 28.59 23.35 24.28
N HIS A 813 28.30 22.67 25.39
CA HIS A 813 28.25 21.22 25.50
C HIS A 813 27.54 20.77 26.80
N TYR A 814 26.97 19.56 26.84
CA TYR A 814 26.26 19.09 28.04
C TYR A 814 27.16 18.98 29.28
N THR A 815 28.47 18.72 29.13
CA THR A 815 29.38 18.68 30.31
C THR A 815 29.50 20.04 30.99
N THR A 816 29.10 21.11 30.31
CA THR A 816 28.94 22.44 30.90
C THR A 816 27.76 22.47 31.88
N TYR A 817 26.68 21.74 31.60
CA TYR A 817 25.56 21.57 32.52
C TYR A 817 26.03 20.86 33.81
N ASP A 818 26.71 19.72 33.69
CA ASP A 818 27.23 18.96 34.84
C ASP A 818 28.12 19.81 35.74
N TYR A 819 28.92 20.71 35.15
CA TYR A 819 29.80 21.62 35.88
C TYR A 819 29.03 22.77 36.56
N LEU A 820 27.98 23.30 35.93
CA LEU A 820 27.27 24.50 36.39
C LEU A 820 26.05 24.22 37.28
N THR A 821 25.49 23.01 37.23
CA THR A 821 24.21 22.69 37.88
C THR A 821 24.23 22.83 39.41
N ASP A 822 25.40 22.64 40.03
CA ASP A 822 25.61 22.77 41.48
C ASP A 822 26.10 24.16 41.91
N VAL A 823 26.22 25.11 40.97
CA VAL A 823 26.72 26.45 41.27
C VAL A 823 25.64 27.25 42.00
N ALA A 824 26.00 27.84 43.15
CA ALA A 824 25.05 28.48 44.07
C ALA A 824 24.14 29.54 43.42
N TRP A 825 24.67 30.40 42.55
CA TRP A 825 23.87 31.42 41.86
C TRP A 825 22.95 30.82 40.78
N ALA A 826 23.32 29.70 40.17
CA ALA A 826 22.46 29.01 39.22
C ALA A 826 21.25 28.40 39.94
N LEU A 827 21.50 27.68 41.05
CA LEU A 827 20.44 27.14 41.91
C LEU A 827 19.48 28.23 42.43
N ALA A 828 20.03 29.37 42.87
CA ALA A 828 19.22 30.50 43.33
C ALA A 828 18.34 31.12 42.23
N ALA A 829 18.72 30.97 40.95
CA ALA A 829 17.97 31.54 39.84
C ALA A 829 16.67 30.79 39.50
N ARG A 830 16.46 29.57 40.02
CA ARG A 830 15.21 28.80 39.80
C ARG A 830 13.98 29.59 40.24
N ASP A 831 14.06 30.26 41.39
CA ASP A 831 12.99 31.13 41.90
C ASP A 831 12.76 32.33 40.96
N ALA A 832 13.83 32.93 40.44
CA ALA A 832 13.71 34.06 39.50
C ALA A 832 13.07 33.63 38.17
N ILE A 833 13.40 32.45 37.66
CA ILE A 833 12.85 31.89 36.41
C ILE A 833 11.36 31.56 36.56
N ALA A 834 10.99 30.90 37.65
CA ALA A 834 9.60 30.61 37.98
C ALA A 834 8.78 31.90 38.17
N THR A 835 9.33 32.87 38.91
CA THR A 835 8.73 34.20 39.06
C THR A 835 8.53 34.87 37.71
N SER A 836 9.53 34.82 36.83
CA SER A 836 9.46 35.43 35.49
C SER A 836 8.38 34.78 34.63
N CYS A 837 8.29 33.44 34.62
CA CYS A 837 7.24 32.73 33.88
C CYS A 837 5.84 33.13 34.35
N VAL A 838 5.60 33.13 35.67
CA VAL A 838 4.27 33.47 36.22
C VAL A 838 3.95 34.96 36.03
N THR A 839 4.93 35.85 36.21
CA THR A 839 4.78 37.30 35.94
C THR A 839 4.40 37.54 34.48
N TYR A 840 5.05 36.84 33.54
CA TYR A 840 4.73 36.93 32.12
C TYR A 840 3.28 36.51 31.82
N LEU A 841 2.78 35.46 32.48
CA LEU A 841 1.39 35.01 32.32
C LEU A 841 0.36 36.01 32.88
N LEU A 842 0.78 36.92 33.76
CA LEU A 842 -0.05 37.97 34.38
C LEU A 842 0.01 39.32 33.63
N PHE A 843 0.58 39.36 32.44
CA PHE A 843 0.59 40.58 31.63
C PHE A 843 -0.81 40.98 31.15
N GLU A 844 -1.09 42.27 31.13
CA GLU A 844 -2.41 42.86 30.80
C GLU A 844 -2.99 42.34 29.47
N THR A 845 -2.13 42.10 28.48
CA THR A 845 -2.49 41.53 27.17
C THR A 845 -3.20 40.17 27.27
N PHE A 846 -2.93 39.38 28.32
CA PHE A 846 -3.56 38.09 28.57
C PHE A 846 -4.79 38.18 29.48
N GLY A 847 -5.00 39.32 30.13
CA GLY A 847 -6.15 39.58 31.01
C GLY A 847 -7.47 39.71 30.27
N THR A 848 -7.46 39.66 28.93
CA THR A 848 -8.67 39.62 28.10
C THR A 848 -9.24 38.21 27.90
N GLY A 849 -8.61 37.17 28.46
CA GLY A 849 -9.05 35.79 28.30
C GLY A 849 -8.64 35.15 26.96
N SER A 850 -9.26 34.02 26.63
CA SER A 850 -9.04 33.27 25.38
C SER A 850 -9.34 34.11 24.12
N CYS A 851 -8.52 33.94 23.09
CA CYS A 851 -8.76 34.51 21.76
C CYS A 851 -9.97 33.85 21.09
N ALA A 852 -10.76 34.63 20.33
CA ALA A 852 -11.97 34.15 19.68
C ALA A 852 -11.71 33.44 18.34
N SER A 853 -10.54 33.66 17.74
CA SER A 853 -10.15 33.10 16.45
C SER A 853 -8.73 32.56 16.45
N ARG A 854 -8.44 31.66 15.51
CA ARG A 854 -7.10 31.11 15.31
C ARG A 854 -6.10 32.20 14.93
N GLU A 855 -6.50 33.13 14.09
CA GLU A 855 -5.66 34.22 13.61
C GLU A 855 -5.30 35.18 14.76
N GLU A 856 -6.23 35.40 15.69
CA GLU A 856 -5.98 36.20 16.89
C GLU A 856 -5.04 35.50 17.87
N LEU A 857 -5.25 34.20 18.12
CA LEU A 857 -4.35 33.40 18.94
C LEU A 857 -2.94 33.37 18.35
N GLN A 858 -2.83 33.11 17.05
CA GLN A 858 -1.54 33.06 16.37
C GLN A 858 -0.80 34.41 16.45
N ARG A 859 -1.50 35.52 16.20
CA ARG A 859 -0.92 36.86 16.35
C ARG A 859 -0.47 37.13 17.79
N ARG A 860 -1.24 36.70 18.79
CA ARG A 860 -0.86 36.83 20.21
C ARG A 860 0.41 36.05 20.52
N LEU A 861 0.54 34.82 20.01
CA LEU A 861 1.73 33.97 20.20
C LEU A 861 2.96 34.53 19.47
N GLU A 862 2.78 35.13 18.29
CA GLU A 862 3.86 35.75 17.50
C GLU A 862 4.42 37.01 18.18
N ILE A 863 3.54 37.88 18.70
CA ILE A 863 3.96 39.12 19.39
C ILE A 863 4.60 38.80 20.76
N ASN A 864 4.10 37.78 21.45
CA ASN A 864 4.52 37.46 22.81
C ASN A 864 5.38 36.19 22.81
N SER A 865 6.62 36.30 22.35
CA SER A 865 7.47 35.15 22.05
C SER A 865 7.62 34.14 23.20
N LEU A 866 7.78 34.59 24.45
CA LEU A 866 7.89 33.68 25.61
C LEU A 866 6.56 33.04 26.05
N TYR A 867 5.41 33.53 25.57
CA TYR A 867 4.09 33.16 26.11
C TYR A 867 3.80 31.66 26.04
N THR A 868 4.11 31.06 24.89
CA THR A 868 3.94 29.63 24.67
C THR A 868 4.79 28.82 25.65
N TYR A 869 6.06 29.20 25.80
CA TYR A 869 6.97 28.54 26.72
C TYR A 869 6.47 28.66 28.16
N ALA A 870 6.11 29.87 28.60
CA ALA A 870 5.61 30.12 29.95
C ALA A 870 4.33 29.32 30.22
N SER A 871 3.36 29.32 29.30
CA SER A 871 2.08 28.62 29.46
C SER A 871 2.23 27.10 29.62
N VAL A 872 3.25 26.52 28.98
CA VAL A 872 3.51 25.07 29.03
C VAL A 872 4.39 24.68 30.22
N ASN A 873 5.31 25.55 30.65
CA ASN A 873 6.40 25.16 31.55
C ASN A 873 6.41 25.87 32.91
N TRP A 874 5.55 26.86 33.16
CA TRP A 874 5.54 27.61 34.42
C TRP A 874 5.44 26.69 35.65
N ALA A 875 4.58 25.67 35.61
CA ALA A 875 4.36 24.76 36.73
C ALA A 875 5.57 23.83 36.99
N HIS A 876 6.34 23.50 35.96
CA HIS A 876 7.61 22.79 36.15
C HIS A 876 8.61 23.66 36.93
N HIS A 877 8.73 24.93 36.54
CA HIS A 877 9.59 25.88 37.23
C HIS A 877 9.14 26.14 38.66
N VAL A 878 7.83 26.25 38.90
CA VAL A 878 7.27 26.40 40.25
C VAL A 878 7.64 25.21 41.15
N ARG A 879 7.44 23.96 40.69
CA ARG A 879 7.76 22.74 41.47
C ARG A 879 9.23 22.55 41.80
N THR A 880 10.11 23.14 41.00
CA THR A 880 11.56 23.05 41.20
C THR A 880 12.13 24.26 41.95
N SER A 881 11.26 25.17 42.38
CA SER A 881 11.57 26.42 43.06
C SER A 881 10.90 26.49 44.44
N SER A 882 11.15 27.54 45.21
CA SER A 882 10.48 27.78 46.49
C SER A 882 9.09 28.46 46.36
N LEU A 883 8.56 28.59 45.13
CA LEU A 883 7.34 29.37 44.83
C LEU A 883 6.01 28.62 44.89
N GLU A 884 5.99 27.33 45.25
CA GLU A 884 4.75 26.51 45.28
C GLU A 884 3.61 27.15 46.11
N GLU A 885 3.94 27.91 47.17
CA GLU A 885 2.99 28.59 48.05
C GLU A 885 3.05 30.13 47.93
N ASN A 886 3.28 30.67 46.73
CA ASN A 886 3.45 32.12 46.52
C ASN A 886 2.16 32.84 46.06
N ASP A 887 1.93 34.05 46.57
CA ASP A 887 0.82 34.93 46.19
C ASP A 887 0.70 35.14 44.67
N LEU A 888 1.81 35.17 43.93
CA LEU A 888 1.82 35.28 42.46
C LEU A 888 1.15 34.09 41.76
N VAL A 889 1.39 32.87 42.24
CA VAL A 889 0.80 31.65 41.68
C VAL A 889 -0.70 31.62 41.98
N PHE A 890 -1.09 32.01 43.20
CA PHE A 890 -2.50 32.14 43.57
C PHE A 890 -3.21 33.26 42.80
N GLU A 891 -2.55 34.38 42.53
CA GLU A 891 -3.09 35.45 41.70
C GLU A 891 -3.39 34.95 40.28
N PHE A 892 -2.44 34.23 39.68
CA PHE A 892 -2.61 33.64 38.35
C PHE A 892 -3.73 32.60 38.33
N LEU A 893 -3.69 31.59 39.22
CA LEU A 893 -4.69 30.52 39.27
C LEU A 893 -6.07 31.00 39.70
N GLY A 894 -6.14 32.11 40.44
CA GLY A 894 -7.38 32.72 40.93
C GLY A 894 -8.11 33.58 39.90
N ASN A 895 -7.50 33.86 38.75
CA ASN A 895 -8.09 34.70 37.70
C ASN A 895 -8.46 33.86 36.46
N GLU A 896 -9.75 33.78 36.16
CA GLU A 896 -10.28 32.96 35.07
C GLU A 896 -9.78 33.39 33.68
N ASP A 897 -9.58 34.69 33.46
CA ASP A 897 -9.14 35.21 32.16
C ASP A 897 -7.69 34.78 31.86
N TYR A 898 -6.78 34.97 32.81
CA TYR A 898 -5.38 34.55 32.65
C TYR A 898 -5.26 33.03 32.48
N VAL A 899 -6.01 32.26 33.28
CA VAL A 899 -6.05 30.79 33.19
C VAL A 899 -6.58 30.33 31.84
N SER A 900 -7.69 30.91 31.37
CA SER A 900 -8.31 30.57 30.08
C SER A 900 -7.35 30.84 28.93
N ALA A 901 -6.70 32.02 28.92
CA ALA A 901 -5.72 32.39 27.91
C ALA A 901 -4.52 31.44 27.89
N SER A 902 -3.94 31.15 29.07
CA SER A 902 -2.81 30.22 29.20
C SER A 902 -3.20 28.79 28.80
N GLY A 903 -4.39 28.34 29.19
CA GLY A 903 -4.94 27.03 28.82
C GLY A 903 -5.11 26.89 27.31
N GLN A 904 -5.61 27.92 26.63
CA GLN A 904 -5.71 27.94 25.16
C GLN A 904 -4.33 27.82 24.49
N ALA A 905 -3.30 28.53 24.98
CA ALA A 905 -1.95 28.42 24.45
C ALA A 905 -1.31 27.03 24.68
N LEU A 906 -1.53 26.45 25.87
CA LEU A 906 -1.11 25.08 26.21
C LEU A 906 -1.75 24.05 25.27
N MET A 907 -3.07 24.09 25.10
CA MET A 907 -3.79 23.14 24.28
C MET A 907 -3.47 23.28 22.79
N TYR A 908 -3.32 24.52 22.29
CA TYR A 908 -2.87 24.78 20.92
C TYR A 908 -1.52 24.11 20.62
N THR A 909 -0.62 24.12 21.61
CA THR A 909 0.71 23.50 21.50
C THR A 909 0.64 21.96 21.53
N LEU A 910 -0.25 21.39 22.34
CA LEU A 910 -0.33 19.93 22.53
C LEU A 910 -1.16 19.19 21.47
N LEU A 911 -2.17 19.84 20.88
CA LEU A 911 -3.21 19.18 20.07
C LEU A 911 -3.10 19.43 18.55
N HIS A 912 -2.00 20.03 18.07
CA HIS A 912 -1.60 20.20 16.66
C HIS A 912 -2.71 20.02 15.61
N GLY A 913 -3.65 20.98 15.53
CA GLY A 913 -4.65 21.02 14.44
C GLY A 913 -6.12 20.98 14.86
N TYR A 914 -6.44 21.06 16.16
CA TYR A 914 -7.82 21.30 16.59
C TYR A 914 -8.32 22.70 16.21
N ASP A 915 -9.61 22.79 15.90
CA ASP A 915 -10.29 24.05 15.65
C ASP A 915 -10.43 24.83 16.97
N VAL A 916 -10.01 26.10 16.97
CA VAL A 916 -9.88 26.94 18.19
C VAL A 916 -11.24 27.12 18.88
N GLY A 917 -12.35 26.96 18.14
CA GLY A 917 -13.71 26.99 18.67
C GLY A 917 -14.17 25.74 19.43
N GLN A 918 -13.36 24.67 19.51
CA GLN A 918 -13.69 23.44 20.24
C GLN A 918 -13.00 23.32 21.60
N LEU A 919 -12.23 24.33 22.00
CA LEU A 919 -11.61 24.36 23.32
C LEU A 919 -12.67 24.56 24.42
N PRO A 920 -12.54 23.89 25.58
CA PRO A 920 -13.46 24.10 26.68
C PRO A 920 -13.41 25.59 27.08
N PRO A 921 -14.53 26.34 27.00
CA PRO A 921 -14.51 27.79 27.24
C PRO A 921 -14.17 28.14 28.70
N ASN A 922 -14.29 27.19 29.63
CA ASN A 922 -14.25 27.42 31.07
C ASN A 922 -13.13 26.61 31.76
N LEU A 923 -11.88 26.80 31.33
CA LEU A 923 -10.72 26.27 32.06
C LEU A 923 -10.56 27.08 33.37
N THR A 924 -10.33 26.39 34.48
CA THR A 924 -10.22 27.01 35.82
C THR A 924 -8.84 26.73 36.40
N GLY A 925 -8.41 27.51 37.40
CA GLY A 925 -7.11 27.30 38.03
C GLY A 925 -6.93 25.88 38.56
N MET A 926 -8.01 25.26 39.07
CA MET A 926 -8.02 23.85 39.48
C MET A 926 -7.70 22.88 38.34
N HIS A 927 -8.19 23.13 37.13
CA HIS A 927 -7.89 22.27 35.98
C HIS A 927 -6.40 22.32 35.62
N LEU A 928 -5.79 23.51 35.61
CA LEU A 928 -4.35 23.66 35.36
C LEU A 928 -3.53 23.05 36.50
N ALA A 929 -3.88 23.32 37.75
CA ALA A 929 -3.20 22.74 38.91
C ALA A 929 -3.22 21.20 38.87
N ALA A 930 -4.40 20.61 38.62
CA ALA A 930 -4.54 19.16 38.49
C ALA A 930 -3.75 18.59 37.30
N TYR A 931 -3.75 19.27 36.15
CA TYR A 931 -2.99 18.84 34.97
C TYR A 931 -1.48 18.82 35.23
N PHE A 932 -0.96 19.84 35.93
CA PHE A 932 0.47 19.95 36.22
C PHE A 932 0.91 19.24 37.50
N GLY A 933 -0.03 18.71 38.29
CA GLY A 933 0.23 18.02 39.55
C GLY A 933 0.72 18.96 40.66
N LEU A 934 0.09 20.14 40.77
CA LEU A 934 0.30 21.14 41.81
C LEU A 934 -0.70 21.00 42.97
#